data_AF-A0A2E9QSF8-F1
#
_entry.id   AF-A0A2E9QSF8-F1
#
_cell.length_a   1.000
_cell.length_b   1.000
_cell.length_c   1.000
_cell.angle_alpha   90.00
_cell.angle_beta   90.00
_cell.angle_gamma   90.00
#
_symmetry.space_group_name_H-M   'P 1'
#
loop_
_entity.id
_entity.type
_entity.pdbx_description
1 polymer ?
#
loop_
_entity_poly.entity_id
_entity_poly.type
_entity_poly.pdbx_seq_one_letter_code
_entity_poly.pdbx_strand_id
1 'polypeptide(L)'
;MSQANDEMRESLWRIVVDWLASTFFLATIGVLFVAFSVLLGKTELIALAYVMLAAVGVKAWLPEEWHPKLQKVALVGEGMKIFGRLEKHYYQHHPRSIFFYLFFPITGIWLFFFGGEEGRRELKAHFGLLQWIILLVVIEGFASYFRFSQHFSWGFALSWLMVELLSVYFLCNFFAVPVATTTLRLSLQEKKKRLMLTTLTGLVVLTASLFVFKRGRQFDNLLPISAIMDQRAKKLKAVSTFNKTSKQQAFARNSFFSRWQHVTTMFFKQYGPEMKAFYSRHWMERGTKAQTKYIRTLNKAYRRHIKAISPFGEDKHIYLTTNQNAREIWGYVTMPFRESLWAFFRWKDDKLTVYKKRSELPKDQQARLAKWWNTTLFRFSAEKRLMRTIVDVLTGFFQQSTPPPPMSQRIRSSSQPKIILPPTVLLKLPFTSASFSQFQRQHRARLTQLKARLQLFLNRLAKETELYIASDSDAFERLKKSRQHPNSWRFAGDGFVGSFLTRLPPDISNTVRSMERVLQKKERIAPNKLLTLPKQMERTAEKKLYVLKRRWWSYAKHAKRVSYHVELVLRRFDAYEKAFFAHLTQRKRQRNTFLVYHPALGSFHYAKALKAGLMFDHYGRAIALDGVWWATLYEWFLRFVLFFFQCMVPFHVAVILYCELTIESDDEEEEKPKGKKLDMPDEQVGFFGDMV
;
A
#
# COMPACT_ATOMS: atom_id res chain seq x y z
N MET A 1 -41.01 -42.01 -20.20
CA MET A 1 -40.57 -40.61 -20.37
C MET A 1 -40.08 -39.95 -19.09
N SER A 2 -40.73 -40.12 -17.92
CA SER A 2 -40.24 -39.55 -16.65
C SER A 2 -38.84 -40.06 -16.26
N GLN A 3 -38.62 -41.38 -16.26
CA GLN A 3 -37.33 -41.98 -15.88
C GLN A 3 -36.15 -41.53 -16.76
N ALA A 4 -36.34 -41.43 -18.07
CA ALA A 4 -35.30 -40.96 -18.99
C ALA A 4 -34.92 -39.47 -18.77
N ASN A 5 -35.89 -38.65 -18.39
CA ASN A 5 -35.63 -37.26 -18.02
C ASN A 5 -34.88 -37.14 -16.68
N ASP A 6 -35.18 -38.03 -15.73
CA ASP A 6 -34.50 -38.06 -14.43
C ASP A 6 -33.04 -38.53 -14.54
N GLU A 7 -32.78 -39.59 -15.32
CA GLU A 7 -31.41 -40.05 -15.60
C GLU A 7 -30.58 -39.01 -16.36
N MET A 8 -31.18 -38.36 -17.37
CA MET A 8 -30.52 -37.28 -18.11
C MET A 8 -30.21 -36.09 -17.19
N ARG A 9 -31.13 -35.73 -16.29
CA ARG A 9 -30.96 -34.63 -15.34
C ARG A 9 -29.90 -34.94 -14.30
N GLU A 10 -29.85 -36.16 -13.76
CA GLU A 10 -28.79 -36.60 -12.84
C GLU A 10 -27.42 -36.60 -13.51
N SER A 11 -27.34 -37.08 -14.75
CA SER A 11 -26.10 -37.09 -15.53
C SER A 11 -25.58 -35.66 -15.80
N LEU A 12 -26.47 -34.76 -16.24
CA LEU A 12 -26.14 -33.35 -16.43
C LEU A 12 -25.69 -32.67 -15.12
N TRP A 13 -26.37 -32.95 -14.00
CA TRP A 13 -26.00 -32.40 -12.70
C TRP A 13 -24.59 -32.84 -12.27
N ARG A 14 -24.27 -34.14 -12.37
CA ARG A 14 -22.92 -34.65 -12.05
C ARG A 14 -21.85 -34.00 -12.93
N ILE A 15 -22.13 -33.86 -14.23
CA ILE A 15 -21.25 -33.19 -15.18
C ILE A 15 -20.96 -31.74 -14.79
N VAL A 16 -22.00 -31.00 -14.40
CA VAL A 16 -21.89 -29.59 -13.99
C VAL A 16 -21.13 -29.47 -12.67
N VAL A 17 -21.43 -30.31 -11.68
CA VAL A 17 -20.75 -30.33 -10.39
C VAL A 17 -19.26 -30.67 -10.55
N ASP A 18 -18.93 -31.70 -11.32
CA ASP A 18 -17.54 -32.08 -11.60
C ASP A 18 -16.76 -30.96 -12.29
N TRP A 19 -17.39 -30.30 -13.28
CA TRP A 19 -16.81 -29.18 -13.99
C TRP A 19 -16.59 -27.97 -13.07
N LEU A 20 -17.57 -27.62 -12.23
CA LEU A 20 -17.45 -26.55 -11.25
C LEU A 20 -16.35 -26.86 -10.22
N ALA A 21 -16.28 -28.10 -9.73
CA ALA A 21 -15.26 -28.53 -8.78
C ALA A 21 -13.85 -28.45 -9.37
N SER A 22 -13.66 -28.97 -10.59
CA SER A 22 -12.37 -28.88 -11.30
C SER A 22 -11.97 -27.44 -11.61
N THR A 23 -12.94 -26.61 -12.02
CA THR A 23 -12.71 -25.20 -12.33
C THR A 23 -12.34 -24.42 -11.07
N PHE A 24 -13.07 -24.61 -9.98
CA PHE A 24 -12.79 -23.98 -8.69
C PHE A 24 -11.42 -24.39 -8.15
N PHE A 25 -11.08 -25.68 -8.26
CA PHE A 25 -9.79 -26.21 -7.86
C PHE A 25 -8.64 -25.59 -8.66
N LEU A 26 -8.73 -25.63 -10.00
CA LEU A 26 -7.72 -25.04 -10.89
C LEU A 26 -7.60 -23.53 -10.69
N ALA A 27 -8.73 -22.85 -10.46
CA ALA A 27 -8.71 -21.43 -10.17
C ALA A 27 -7.96 -21.14 -8.86
N THR A 28 -8.26 -21.91 -7.81
CA THR A 28 -7.62 -21.76 -6.49
C THR A 28 -6.12 -22.02 -6.56
N ILE A 29 -5.70 -23.15 -7.15
CA ILE A 29 -4.29 -23.48 -7.29
C ILE A 29 -3.57 -22.51 -8.22
N GLY A 30 -4.20 -22.10 -9.32
CA GLY A 30 -3.64 -21.09 -10.24
C GLY A 30 -3.40 -19.74 -9.55
N VAL A 31 -4.36 -19.26 -8.75
CA VAL A 31 -4.21 -18.03 -7.96
C VAL A 31 -3.06 -18.17 -6.97
N LEU A 32 -2.99 -19.28 -6.23
CA LEU A 32 -1.90 -19.54 -5.28
C LEU A 32 -0.54 -19.61 -5.98
N PHE A 33 -0.45 -20.36 -7.08
CA PHE A 33 0.76 -20.50 -7.89
C PHE A 33 1.30 -19.14 -8.35
N VAL A 34 0.43 -18.30 -8.91
CA VAL A 34 0.80 -16.94 -9.35
C VAL A 34 1.19 -16.06 -8.17
N ALA A 35 0.44 -16.11 -7.06
CA ALA A 35 0.76 -15.34 -5.87
C ALA A 35 2.18 -15.64 -5.36
N PHE A 36 2.49 -16.91 -5.11
CA PHE A 36 3.81 -17.34 -4.65
C PHE A 36 4.92 -17.07 -5.67
N SER A 37 4.67 -17.30 -6.96
CA SER A 37 5.63 -16.99 -8.03
C SER A 37 5.99 -15.50 -8.03
N VAL A 38 5.00 -14.60 -7.97
CA VAL A 38 5.24 -13.15 -7.92
C VAL A 38 6.00 -12.76 -6.64
N LEU A 39 5.63 -13.34 -5.50
CA LEU A 39 6.26 -13.08 -4.20
C LEU A 39 7.72 -13.52 -4.13
N LEU A 40 8.05 -14.65 -4.73
CA LEU A 40 9.42 -15.13 -4.91
C LEU A 40 10.18 -14.32 -5.98
N GLY A 41 9.46 -13.64 -6.88
CA GLY A 41 10.03 -12.93 -8.02
C GLY A 41 10.35 -13.84 -9.20
N LYS A 42 9.64 -14.96 -9.30
CA LYS A 42 9.83 -16.06 -10.26
C LYS A 42 8.78 -15.98 -11.37
N THR A 43 8.87 -14.95 -12.20
CA THR A 43 7.93 -14.75 -13.31
C THR A 43 8.08 -15.77 -14.43
N GLU A 44 9.23 -16.42 -14.49
CA GLU A 44 9.63 -17.47 -15.40
C GLU A 44 8.79 -18.73 -15.18
N LEU A 45 8.46 -19.06 -13.93
CA LEU A 45 7.55 -20.15 -13.58
C LEU A 45 6.13 -19.91 -14.12
N ILE A 46 5.68 -18.67 -14.09
CA ILE A 46 4.38 -18.29 -14.66
C ILE A 46 4.43 -18.44 -16.17
N ALA A 47 5.51 -17.99 -16.82
CA ALA A 47 5.70 -18.19 -18.26
C ALA A 47 5.70 -19.68 -18.63
N LEU A 48 6.38 -20.54 -17.87
CA LEU A 48 6.38 -21.99 -18.08
C LEU A 48 4.97 -22.58 -17.94
N ALA A 49 4.22 -22.18 -16.90
CA ALA A 49 2.83 -22.59 -16.72
C ALA A 49 1.93 -22.19 -17.91
N TYR A 50 2.12 -20.98 -18.45
CA TYR A 50 1.45 -20.52 -19.67
C TYR A 50 1.79 -21.39 -20.87
N VAL A 51 3.09 -21.66 -21.09
CA VAL A 51 3.55 -22.49 -22.22
C VAL A 51 2.97 -23.89 -22.13
N MET A 52 2.97 -24.50 -20.94
CA MET A 52 2.38 -25.82 -20.72
C MET A 52 0.87 -25.84 -21.00
N LEU A 53 0.10 -24.90 -20.44
CA LEU A 53 -1.35 -24.82 -20.65
C LEU A 53 -1.69 -24.50 -22.11
N ALA A 54 -0.90 -23.66 -22.76
CA ALA A 54 -1.05 -23.36 -24.18
C ALA A 54 -0.75 -24.57 -25.04
N ALA A 55 0.33 -25.32 -24.78
CA ALA A 55 0.67 -26.54 -25.49
C ALA A 55 -0.46 -27.59 -25.39
N VAL A 56 -1.04 -27.73 -24.21
CA VAL A 56 -2.23 -28.58 -24.01
C VAL A 56 -3.42 -28.09 -24.81
N GLY A 57 -3.73 -26.79 -24.73
CA GLY A 57 -4.86 -26.21 -25.44
C GLY A 57 -4.72 -26.35 -26.95
N VAL A 58 -3.51 -26.16 -27.47
CA VAL A 58 -3.15 -26.32 -28.89
C VAL A 58 -3.30 -27.78 -29.31
N LYS A 59 -2.76 -28.74 -28.53
CA LYS A 59 -2.93 -30.18 -28.79
C LYS A 59 -4.40 -30.60 -28.82
N ALA A 60 -5.22 -30.05 -27.92
CA ALA A 60 -6.65 -30.36 -27.86
C ALA A 60 -7.45 -29.78 -29.05
N TRP A 61 -6.95 -28.72 -29.68
CA TRP A 61 -7.64 -27.98 -30.73
C TRP A 61 -7.22 -28.40 -32.14
N LEU A 62 -5.95 -28.77 -32.33
CA LEU A 62 -5.44 -29.09 -33.65
C LEU A 62 -5.65 -30.58 -34.01
N PRO A 63 -5.79 -30.88 -35.32
CA PRO A 63 -5.74 -32.25 -35.83
C PRO A 63 -4.39 -32.91 -35.55
N GLU A 64 -4.38 -34.23 -35.41
CA GLU A 64 -3.18 -35.04 -35.11
C GLU A 64 -2.05 -34.85 -36.14
N GLU A 65 -2.38 -34.54 -37.39
CA GLU A 65 -1.44 -34.21 -38.47
C GLU A 65 -0.49 -33.06 -38.13
N TRP A 66 -0.90 -32.14 -37.24
CA TRP A 66 -0.08 -31.01 -36.81
C TRP A 66 0.86 -31.35 -35.66
N HIS A 67 0.63 -32.46 -34.94
CA HIS A 67 1.44 -32.84 -33.78
C HIS A 67 2.93 -33.02 -34.12
N PRO A 68 3.32 -33.69 -35.21
CA PRO A 68 4.75 -33.82 -35.57
C PRO A 68 5.39 -32.47 -35.91
N LYS A 69 4.63 -31.53 -36.47
CA LYS A 69 5.14 -30.17 -36.78
C LYS A 69 5.35 -29.37 -35.49
N LEU A 70 4.43 -29.47 -34.54
CA LEU A 70 4.53 -28.80 -33.24
C LEU A 70 5.62 -29.39 -32.36
N GLN A 71 5.88 -30.70 -32.46
CA GLN A 71 6.99 -31.35 -31.78
C GLN A 71 8.36 -30.79 -32.17
N LYS A 72 8.48 -30.16 -33.34
CA LYS A 72 9.71 -29.48 -33.80
C LYS A 72 9.89 -28.07 -33.19
N VAL A 73 8.83 -27.47 -32.65
CA VAL A 73 8.90 -26.14 -32.03
C VAL A 73 9.50 -26.30 -30.64
N ALA A 74 10.62 -25.63 -30.36
CA ALA A 74 11.26 -25.64 -29.05
C ALA A 74 10.27 -25.27 -27.92
N LEU A 75 10.44 -25.86 -26.73
CA LEU A 75 9.55 -25.79 -25.57
C LEU A 75 8.15 -26.42 -25.76
N VAL A 76 7.45 -26.11 -26.86
CA VAL A 76 6.14 -26.71 -27.18
C VAL A 76 6.30 -28.21 -27.42
N GLY A 77 7.28 -28.60 -28.22
CA GLY A 77 7.55 -29.99 -28.53
C GLY A 77 8.00 -30.80 -27.33
N GLU A 78 8.82 -30.23 -26.44
CA GLU A 78 9.17 -30.87 -25.17
C GLU A 78 7.94 -31.02 -24.26
N GLY A 79 7.09 -30.00 -24.18
CA GLY A 79 5.79 -30.10 -23.53
C GLY A 79 4.96 -31.25 -24.11
N MET A 80 4.87 -31.36 -25.44
CA MET A 80 4.15 -32.44 -26.11
C MET A 80 4.75 -33.83 -25.82
N LYS A 81 6.09 -33.97 -25.77
CA LYS A 81 6.76 -35.23 -25.42
C LYS A 81 6.47 -35.64 -23.97
N ILE A 82 6.49 -34.70 -23.04
CA ILE A 82 6.12 -34.94 -21.63
C ILE A 82 4.67 -35.41 -21.55
N PHE A 83 3.77 -34.71 -22.24
CA PHE A 83 2.36 -35.12 -22.30
C PHE A 83 2.16 -36.47 -22.97
N GLY A 84 2.90 -36.79 -24.03
CA GLY A 84 2.82 -38.08 -24.73
C GLY A 84 3.24 -39.24 -23.83
N ARG A 85 4.35 -39.11 -23.09
CA ARG A 85 4.81 -40.11 -22.12
C ARG A 85 3.78 -40.37 -21.02
N LEU A 86 3.22 -39.30 -20.45
CA LEU A 86 2.17 -39.41 -19.44
C LEU A 86 0.88 -40.00 -20.02
N GLU A 87 0.50 -39.63 -21.24
CA GLU A 87 -0.68 -40.17 -21.92
C GLU A 87 -0.54 -41.67 -22.21
N LYS A 88 0.62 -42.12 -22.71
CA LYS A 88 0.93 -43.55 -22.93
C LYS A 88 0.75 -44.35 -21.63
N HIS A 89 1.30 -43.84 -20.52
CA HIS A 89 1.12 -44.47 -19.22
C HIS A 89 -0.35 -44.50 -18.78
N TYR A 90 -1.06 -43.37 -18.87
CA TYR A 90 -2.44 -43.30 -18.37
C TYR A 90 -3.49 -43.93 -19.29
N TYR A 91 -3.11 -44.26 -20.52
CA TYR A 91 -3.91 -45.11 -21.39
C TYR A 91 -3.97 -46.55 -20.84
N GLN A 92 -2.87 -47.02 -20.26
CA GLN A 92 -2.77 -48.34 -19.65
C GLN A 92 -3.29 -48.35 -18.21
N HIS A 93 -3.08 -47.26 -17.46
CA HIS A 93 -3.44 -47.15 -16.05
C HIS A 93 -4.31 -45.92 -15.79
N HIS A 94 -5.49 -46.09 -15.21
CA HIS A 94 -6.34 -44.92 -14.95
C HIS A 94 -5.70 -43.93 -13.95
N PRO A 95 -5.73 -42.61 -14.24
CA PRO A 95 -5.16 -41.61 -13.35
C PRO A 95 -5.87 -41.63 -11.99
N ARG A 96 -5.09 -41.52 -10.92
CA ARG A 96 -5.60 -41.49 -9.54
C ARG A 96 -6.39 -40.21 -9.23
N SER A 97 -6.88 -40.10 -8.00
CA SER A 97 -7.61 -38.93 -7.54
C SER A 97 -6.75 -37.66 -7.61
N ILE A 98 -7.37 -36.49 -7.80
CA ILE A 98 -6.65 -35.21 -7.83
C ILE A 98 -5.90 -34.95 -6.52
N PHE A 99 -6.44 -35.40 -5.37
CA PHE A 99 -5.78 -35.28 -4.07
C PHE A 99 -4.48 -36.08 -3.99
N PHE A 100 -4.41 -37.23 -4.67
CA PHE A 100 -3.16 -37.99 -4.78
C PHE A 100 -2.07 -37.13 -5.43
N TYR A 101 -2.38 -36.44 -6.53
CA TYR A 101 -1.44 -35.58 -7.25
C TYR A 101 -1.18 -34.23 -6.56
N LEU A 102 -2.12 -33.73 -5.76
CA LEU A 102 -1.92 -32.52 -4.96
C LEU A 102 -0.77 -32.70 -3.95
N PHE A 103 -0.66 -33.91 -3.40
CA PHE A 103 0.38 -34.31 -2.46
C PHE A 103 1.44 -35.19 -3.12
N PHE A 104 1.65 -35.06 -4.45
CA PHE A 104 2.58 -35.90 -5.22
C PHE A 104 3.97 -36.04 -4.60
N PRO A 105 4.60 -34.99 -4.02
CA PRO A 105 5.90 -35.16 -3.36
C PRO A 105 5.90 -36.16 -2.20
N ILE A 106 4.73 -36.47 -1.64
CA ILE A 106 4.51 -37.40 -0.53
C ILE A 106 4.00 -38.73 -1.07
N THR A 107 2.93 -38.66 -1.85
CA THR A 107 2.24 -39.83 -2.39
C THR A 107 3.09 -40.55 -3.43
N GLY A 108 3.98 -39.85 -4.14
CA GLY A 108 4.97 -40.42 -5.06
C GLY A 108 6.03 -41.27 -4.35
N ILE A 109 6.48 -40.85 -3.15
CA ILE A 109 7.38 -41.69 -2.33
C ILE A 109 6.64 -42.96 -1.90
N TRP A 110 5.41 -42.80 -1.40
CA TRP A 110 4.58 -43.94 -1.01
C TRP A 110 4.34 -44.88 -2.19
N LEU A 111 4.08 -44.32 -3.37
CA LEU A 111 3.88 -45.06 -4.60
C LEU A 111 5.10 -45.88 -5.00
N PHE A 112 6.30 -45.35 -4.82
CA PHE A 112 7.53 -46.08 -5.12
C PHE A 112 7.71 -47.35 -4.29
N PHE A 113 7.39 -47.27 -2.99
CA PHE A 113 7.57 -48.39 -2.07
C PHE A 113 6.41 -49.40 -2.11
N PHE A 114 5.18 -48.92 -2.28
CA PHE A 114 3.98 -49.76 -2.14
C PHE A 114 3.21 -49.99 -3.45
N GLY A 115 3.47 -49.22 -4.50
CA GLY A 115 2.77 -49.31 -5.78
C GLY A 115 3.31 -50.35 -6.76
N GLY A 116 4.29 -51.16 -6.35
CA GLY A 116 4.93 -52.14 -7.22
C GLY A 116 5.57 -51.51 -8.47
N GLU A 117 5.52 -52.23 -9.58
CA GLU A 117 6.11 -51.79 -10.85
C GLU A 117 5.31 -50.66 -11.50
N GLU A 118 3.96 -50.72 -11.43
CA GLU A 118 3.06 -49.69 -11.95
C GLU A 118 3.39 -48.32 -11.36
N GLY A 119 3.54 -48.24 -10.03
CA GLY A 119 3.86 -47.00 -9.36
C GLY A 119 5.22 -46.41 -9.76
N ARG A 120 6.21 -47.28 -10.01
CA ARG A 120 7.54 -46.87 -10.46
C ARG A 120 7.51 -46.36 -11.91
N ARG A 121 6.72 -46.99 -12.79
CA ARG A 121 6.49 -46.52 -14.16
C ARG A 121 5.78 -45.16 -14.18
N GLU A 122 4.82 -44.94 -13.29
CA GLU A 122 4.15 -43.62 -13.15
C GLU A 122 5.14 -42.53 -12.73
N LEU A 123 6.03 -42.80 -11.76
CA LEU A 123 7.07 -41.86 -11.34
C LEU A 123 8.04 -41.54 -12.48
N LYS A 124 8.45 -42.55 -13.24
CA LYS A 124 9.27 -42.38 -14.45
C LYS A 124 8.58 -41.49 -15.48
N ALA A 125 7.29 -41.69 -15.74
CA ALA A 125 6.53 -40.87 -16.68
C ALA A 125 6.51 -39.36 -16.27
N HIS A 126 6.54 -39.06 -14.97
CA HIS A 126 6.62 -37.68 -14.46
C HIS A 126 8.04 -37.11 -14.44
N PHE A 127 9.09 -37.92 -14.65
CA PHE A 127 10.48 -37.46 -14.59
C PHE A 127 10.75 -36.34 -15.60
N GLY A 128 10.21 -36.41 -16.82
CA GLY A 128 10.40 -35.37 -17.82
C GLY A 128 9.89 -33.99 -17.38
N LEU A 129 8.72 -33.94 -16.71
CA LEU A 129 8.20 -32.71 -16.12
C LEU A 129 9.10 -32.19 -15.00
N LEU A 130 9.55 -33.11 -14.13
CA LEU A 130 10.41 -32.79 -12.99
C LEU A 130 11.80 -32.35 -13.40
N GLN A 131 12.35 -32.90 -14.48
CA GLN A 131 13.64 -32.52 -15.04
C GLN A 131 13.63 -31.05 -15.46
N TRP A 132 12.57 -30.58 -16.12
CA TRP A 132 12.41 -29.17 -16.47
C TRP A 132 12.28 -28.27 -15.25
N ILE A 133 11.53 -28.72 -14.24
CA ILE A 133 11.42 -28.02 -12.96
C ILE A 133 12.81 -27.90 -12.31
N ILE A 134 13.54 -29.01 -12.21
CA ILE A 134 14.89 -29.07 -11.63
C ILE A 134 15.85 -28.17 -12.41
N LEU A 135 15.83 -28.21 -13.75
CA LEU A 135 16.71 -27.38 -14.59
C LEU A 135 16.48 -25.89 -14.34
N LEU A 136 15.23 -25.45 -14.33
CA LEU A 136 14.86 -24.05 -14.07
C LEU A 136 15.28 -23.64 -12.66
N VAL A 137 14.96 -24.49 -11.68
CA VAL A 137 15.33 -24.36 -10.27
C VAL A 137 16.83 -24.20 -10.08
N VAL A 138 17.63 -25.02 -10.77
CA VAL A 138 19.09 -25.02 -10.69
C VAL A 138 19.68 -23.77 -11.33
N ILE A 139 19.30 -23.44 -12.57
CA ILE A 139 19.85 -22.27 -13.29
C ILE A 139 19.55 -20.98 -12.52
N GLU A 140 18.30 -20.77 -12.13
CA GLU A 140 17.93 -19.56 -11.41
C GLU A 140 18.42 -19.56 -9.96
N GLY A 141 18.44 -20.72 -9.33
CA GLY A 141 19.00 -20.91 -8.00
C GLY A 141 20.46 -20.49 -7.97
N PHE A 142 21.28 -20.98 -8.92
CA PHE A 142 22.70 -20.59 -9.01
C PHE A 142 22.88 -19.10 -9.28
N ALA A 143 22.08 -18.51 -10.18
CA ALA A 143 22.13 -17.07 -10.42
C ALA A 143 21.76 -16.25 -9.17
N SER A 144 20.72 -16.68 -8.44
CA SER A 144 20.32 -16.10 -7.16
C SER A 144 21.45 -16.23 -6.13
N TYR A 145 21.97 -17.43 -5.93
CA TYR A 145 23.07 -17.72 -5.02
C TYR A 145 24.30 -16.86 -5.28
N PHE A 146 24.75 -16.76 -6.54
CA PHE A 146 25.91 -15.93 -6.89
C PHE A 146 25.66 -14.45 -6.58
N ARG A 147 24.45 -13.94 -6.88
CA ARG A 147 24.06 -12.58 -6.50
C ARG A 147 24.03 -12.37 -4.98
N PHE A 148 23.61 -13.37 -4.21
CA PHE A 148 23.55 -13.31 -2.75
C PHE A 148 24.93 -13.41 -2.10
N SER A 149 25.82 -14.25 -2.62
CA SER A 149 27.16 -14.48 -2.07
C SER A 149 28.06 -13.25 -2.17
N GLN A 150 27.83 -12.37 -3.15
CA GLN A 150 28.51 -11.07 -3.28
C GLN A 150 28.19 -10.07 -2.14
N HIS A 151 27.07 -10.25 -1.43
CA HIS A 151 26.58 -9.26 -0.45
C HIS A 151 26.36 -9.83 0.96
N PHE A 152 26.28 -11.16 1.08
CA PHE A 152 26.02 -11.86 2.33
C PHE A 152 27.05 -12.95 2.60
N SER A 153 26.99 -13.54 3.80
CA SER A 153 27.86 -14.69 4.10
C SER A 153 27.44 -15.90 3.27
N TRP A 154 28.43 -16.74 2.95
CA TRP A 154 28.21 -17.99 2.21
C TRP A 154 27.07 -18.83 2.80
N GLY A 155 27.07 -19.04 4.13
CA GLY A 155 26.02 -19.80 4.80
C GLY A 155 24.61 -19.22 4.61
N PHE A 156 24.45 -17.90 4.57
CA PHE A 156 23.15 -17.29 4.29
C PHE A 156 22.73 -17.50 2.84
N ALA A 157 23.66 -17.32 1.89
CA ALA A 157 23.39 -17.53 0.46
C ALA A 157 22.99 -18.98 0.18
N LEU A 158 23.65 -19.96 0.82
CA LEU A 158 23.32 -21.38 0.69
C LEU A 158 21.98 -21.73 1.34
N SER A 159 21.70 -21.25 2.56
CA SER A 159 20.39 -21.47 3.18
C SER A 159 19.25 -20.85 2.37
N TRP A 160 19.47 -19.65 1.82
CA TRP A 160 18.50 -19.01 0.95
C TRP A 160 18.26 -19.80 -0.34
N LEU A 161 19.36 -20.24 -0.99
CA LEU A 161 19.29 -21.12 -2.16
C LEU A 161 18.41 -22.33 -1.84
N MET A 162 18.69 -23.07 -0.78
CA MET A 162 17.92 -24.27 -0.43
C MET A 162 16.43 -23.99 -0.23
N VAL A 163 16.07 -22.91 0.48
CA VAL A 163 14.67 -22.52 0.67
C VAL A 163 14.01 -22.11 -0.65
N GLU A 164 14.73 -21.40 -1.52
CA GLU A 164 14.26 -21.00 -2.84
C GLU A 164 14.02 -22.23 -3.72
N LEU A 165 14.98 -23.17 -3.80
CA LEU A 165 14.85 -24.41 -4.56
C LEU A 165 13.64 -25.24 -4.06
N LEU A 166 13.52 -25.40 -2.73
CA LEU A 166 12.42 -26.14 -2.12
C LEU A 166 11.06 -25.49 -2.42
N SER A 167 10.99 -24.16 -2.32
CA SER A 167 9.76 -23.42 -2.57
C SER A 167 9.32 -23.54 -4.02
N VAL A 168 10.25 -23.40 -4.97
CA VAL A 168 9.95 -23.53 -6.40
C VAL A 168 9.57 -24.97 -6.74
N TYR A 169 10.30 -25.95 -6.23
CA TYR A 169 9.99 -27.37 -6.44
C TYR A 169 8.58 -27.71 -5.96
N PHE A 170 8.24 -27.30 -4.73
CA PHE A 170 6.90 -27.47 -4.17
C PHE A 170 5.85 -26.80 -5.05
N LEU A 171 6.08 -25.54 -5.43
CA LEU A 171 5.14 -24.76 -6.23
C LEU A 171 4.86 -25.42 -7.59
N CYS A 172 5.91 -25.89 -8.26
CA CYS A 172 5.79 -26.56 -9.54
C CYS A 172 5.08 -27.91 -9.40
N ASN A 173 5.36 -28.71 -8.36
CA ASN A 173 4.65 -29.98 -8.15
C ASN A 173 3.16 -29.74 -7.81
N PHE A 174 2.89 -28.81 -6.90
CA PHE A 174 1.55 -28.48 -6.44
C PHE A 174 0.65 -27.92 -7.55
N PHE A 175 1.23 -27.30 -8.57
CA PHE A 175 0.51 -26.78 -9.73
C PHE A 175 0.59 -27.70 -10.95
N ALA A 176 1.79 -28.01 -11.44
CA ALA A 176 1.99 -28.65 -12.73
C ALA A 176 1.48 -30.10 -12.75
N VAL A 177 1.66 -30.87 -11.68
CA VAL A 177 1.21 -32.28 -11.64
C VAL A 177 -0.32 -32.36 -11.65
N PRO A 178 -1.07 -31.68 -10.75
CA PRO A 178 -2.54 -31.70 -10.81
C PRO A 178 -3.11 -31.15 -12.12
N VAL A 179 -2.48 -30.13 -12.70
CA VAL A 179 -2.91 -29.56 -13.99
C VAL A 179 -2.69 -30.55 -15.13
N ALA A 180 -1.52 -31.19 -15.19
CA ALA A 180 -1.19 -32.18 -16.21
C ALA A 180 -2.10 -33.41 -16.11
N THR A 181 -2.33 -33.93 -14.90
CA THR A 181 -3.18 -35.12 -14.71
C THR A 181 -4.66 -34.82 -14.95
N THR A 182 -5.16 -33.65 -14.53
CA THR A 182 -6.54 -33.22 -14.87
C THR A 182 -6.72 -33.07 -16.38
N THR A 183 -5.72 -32.49 -17.05
CA THR A 183 -5.69 -32.35 -18.50
C THR A 183 -5.74 -33.72 -19.19
N LEU A 184 -4.87 -34.64 -18.78
CA LEU A 184 -4.77 -35.98 -19.35
C LEU A 184 -6.04 -36.78 -19.13
N ARG A 185 -6.63 -36.70 -17.93
CA ARG A 185 -7.92 -37.34 -17.63
C ARG A 185 -9.02 -36.84 -18.56
N LEU A 186 -9.07 -35.55 -18.89
CA LEU A 186 -10.04 -35.00 -19.84
C LEU A 186 -9.72 -35.38 -21.29
N SER A 187 -8.43 -35.50 -21.63
CA SER A 187 -7.96 -35.98 -22.94
C SER A 187 -8.37 -37.43 -23.19
N LEU A 188 -8.07 -38.34 -22.25
CA LEU A 188 -8.38 -39.78 -22.32
C LEU A 188 -9.87 -40.08 -22.35
N GLN A 189 -10.69 -39.20 -21.76
CA GLN A 189 -12.15 -39.29 -21.84
C GLN A 189 -12.71 -38.72 -23.16
N GLU A 190 -11.86 -38.30 -24.09
CA GLU A 190 -12.19 -37.63 -25.35
C GLU A 190 -13.05 -36.37 -25.17
N LYS A 191 -13.02 -35.77 -23.98
CA LYS A 191 -13.81 -34.57 -23.63
C LYS A 191 -13.11 -33.30 -24.11
N LYS A 192 -12.76 -33.23 -25.41
CA LYS A 192 -11.99 -32.13 -26.04
C LYS A 192 -12.55 -30.74 -25.70
N LYS A 193 -13.88 -30.57 -25.75
CA LYS A 193 -14.57 -29.31 -25.39
C LYS A 193 -14.33 -28.92 -23.92
N ARG A 194 -14.41 -29.87 -22.98
CA ARG A 194 -14.19 -29.59 -21.56
C ARG A 194 -12.72 -29.30 -21.28
N LEU A 195 -11.81 -30.02 -21.94
CA LEU A 195 -10.39 -29.76 -21.86
C LEU A 195 -10.09 -28.32 -22.30
N MET A 196 -10.58 -27.91 -23.48
CA MET A 196 -10.43 -26.55 -24.00
C MET A 196 -11.01 -25.48 -23.06
N LEU A 197 -12.21 -25.71 -22.51
CA LEU A 197 -12.82 -24.77 -21.56
C LEU A 197 -12.01 -24.66 -20.26
N THR A 198 -11.47 -25.77 -19.80
CA THR A 198 -10.66 -25.87 -18.58
C THR A 198 -9.31 -25.16 -18.76
N THR A 199 -8.64 -25.37 -19.89
CA THR A 199 -7.38 -24.67 -20.22
C THR A 199 -7.60 -23.18 -20.41
N LEU A 200 -8.65 -22.77 -21.13
CA LEU A 200 -9.00 -21.36 -21.31
C LEU A 200 -9.27 -20.70 -19.96
N THR A 201 -10.02 -21.36 -19.08
CA THR A 201 -10.31 -20.85 -17.74
C THR A 201 -9.03 -20.74 -16.91
N GLY A 202 -8.15 -21.75 -16.97
CA GLY A 202 -6.84 -21.70 -16.33
C GLY A 202 -6.00 -20.51 -16.81
N LEU A 203 -5.93 -20.29 -18.12
CA LEU A 203 -5.23 -19.14 -18.71
C LEU A 203 -5.84 -17.80 -18.27
N VAL A 204 -7.17 -17.68 -18.25
CA VAL A 204 -7.87 -16.48 -17.76
C VAL A 204 -7.55 -16.24 -16.29
N VAL A 205 -7.58 -17.28 -15.45
CA VAL A 205 -7.26 -17.16 -14.02
C VAL A 205 -5.81 -16.77 -13.81
N LEU A 206 -4.86 -17.40 -14.51
CA LEU A 206 -3.45 -17.02 -14.43
C LEU A 206 -3.25 -15.55 -14.84
N THR A 207 -3.94 -15.10 -15.90
CA THR A 207 -3.84 -13.72 -16.41
C THR A 207 -4.42 -12.72 -15.43
N ALA A 208 -5.64 -12.98 -14.93
CA ALA A 208 -6.31 -12.14 -13.96
C ALA A 208 -5.51 -12.06 -12.65
N SER A 209 -5.01 -13.19 -12.16
CA SER A 209 -4.19 -13.27 -10.95
C SER A 209 -2.87 -12.51 -11.15
N LEU A 210 -2.19 -12.73 -12.27
CA LEU A 210 -0.94 -12.05 -12.60
C LEU A 210 -1.17 -10.55 -12.64
N PHE A 211 -2.26 -10.10 -13.27
CA PHE A 211 -2.63 -8.69 -13.30
C PHE A 211 -2.88 -8.13 -11.91
N VAL A 212 -3.64 -8.82 -11.05
CA VAL A 212 -3.91 -8.41 -9.66
C VAL A 212 -2.60 -8.26 -8.88
N PHE A 213 -1.73 -9.27 -8.91
CA PHE A 213 -0.47 -9.27 -8.14
C PHE A 213 0.60 -8.32 -8.73
N LYS A 214 0.73 -8.19 -10.06
CA LYS A 214 1.69 -7.26 -10.70
C LYS A 214 1.24 -5.81 -10.74
N ARG A 215 -0.06 -5.50 -10.89
CA ARG A 215 -0.55 -4.10 -11.02
C ARG A 215 -0.16 -3.28 -9.79
N GLY A 216 -0.02 -3.91 -8.63
CA GLY A 216 0.46 -3.26 -7.42
C GLY A 216 1.96 -2.97 -7.39
N ARG A 217 2.81 -3.70 -8.13
CA ARG A 217 4.28 -3.82 -7.98
C ARG A 217 4.77 -3.97 -6.52
N GLN A 218 3.83 -4.25 -5.60
CA GLN A 218 4.04 -4.28 -4.16
C GLN A 218 4.48 -5.66 -3.69
N PHE A 219 4.27 -6.68 -4.53
CA PHE A 219 4.50 -8.07 -4.17
C PHE A 219 5.71 -8.69 -4.90
N ASP A 220 6.24 -8.04 -5.94
CA ASP A 220 7.42 -8.53 -6.65
C ASP A 220 8.63 -8.67 -5.70
N ASN A 221 9.22 -9.87 -5.67
CA ASN A 221 10.42 -10.22 -4.88
C ASN A 221 10.28 -9.98 -3.37
N LEU A 222 9.05 -9.99 -2.85
CA LEU A 222 8.78 -9.62 -1.48
C LEU A 222 9.42 -10.58 -0.46
N LEU A 223 9.40 -11.88 -0.75
CA LEU A 223 10.01 -12.90 0.10
C LEU A 223 11.54 -12.71 0.20
N PRO A 224 12.30 -12.70 -0.92
CA PRO A 224 13.74 -12.42 -0.87
C PRO A 224 14.07 -11.09 -0.19
N ILE A 225 13.33 -10.03 -0.51
CA ILE A 225 13.60 -8.69 0.04
C ILE A 225 13.36 -8.66 1.55
N SER A 226 12.35 -9.38 2.04
CA SER A 226 12.13 -9.48 3.48
C SER A 226 13.29 -10.21 4.17
N ALA A 227 13.70 -11.37 3.65
CA ALA A 227 14.81 -12.15 4.20
C ALA A 227 16.14 -11.38 4.20
N ILE A 228 16.44 -10.67 3.10
CA ILE A 228 17.59 -9.75 2.99
C ILE A 228 17.57 -8.71 4.12
N MET A 229 16.41 -8.09 4.31
CA MET A 229 16.28 -7.01 5.27
C MET A 229 16.29 -7.50 6.72
N ASP A 230 15.80 -8.72 6.98
CA ASP A 230 15.99 -9.43 8.25
C ASP A 230 17.47 -9.67 8.52
N GLN A 231 18.20 -10.20 7.55
CA GLN A 231 19.61 -10.52 7.71
C GLN A 231 20.47 -9.26 7.93
N ARG A 232 20.16 -8.17 7.23
CA ARG A 232 20.82 -6.86 7.47
C ARG A 232 20.54 -6.33 8.87
N ALA A 233 19.31 -6.46 9.36
CA ALA A 233 18.95 -6.06 10.71
C ALA A 233 19.66 -6.92 11.78
N LYS A 234 19.73 -8.24 11.59
CA LYS A 234 20.49 -9.16 12.46
C LYS A 234 21.97 -8.79 12.54
N LYS A 235 22.63 -8.58 11.39
CA LYS A 235 24.05 -8.16 11.35
C LYS A 235 24.30 -6.86 12.11
N LEU A 236 23.41 -5.88 11.93
CA LEU A 236 23.50 -4.61 12.63
C LEU A 236 23.29 -4.75 14.14
N LYS A 237 22.37 -5.62 14.58
CA LYS A 237 22.16 -5.92 16.00
C LYS A 237 23.43 -6.47 16.64
N ALA A 238 24.07 -7.43 15.97
CA ALA A 238 25.34 -7.99 16.40
C ALA A 238 26.40 -6.87 16.55
N VAL A 239 26.54 -6.00 15.55
CA VAL A 239 27.48 -4.87 15.63
C VAL A 239 27.15 -3.90 16.77
N SER A 240 25.88 -3.66 17.08
CA SER A 240 25.48 -2.74 18.17
C SER A 240 25.62 -3.32 19.58
N THR A 241 25.72 -4.64 19.72
CA THR A 241 25.87 -5.33 21.01
C THR A 241 27.33 -5.52 21.39
N PHE A 242 28.23 -5.67 20.41
CA PHE A 242 29.66 -5.70 20.63
C PHE A 242 30.23 -4.27 20.68
N ASN A 243 30.57 -3.82 21.89
CA ASN A 243 31.22 -2.53 22.12
C ASN A 243 32.75 -2.64 21.93
N LYS A 244 33.37 -1.66 21.25
CA LYS A 244 34.79 -1.25 21.38
C LYS A 244 35.90 -1.96 20.57
N THR A 245 35.71 -2.33 19.30
CA THR A 245 36.89 -2.50 18.41
C THR A 245 36.83 -1.59 17.17
N SER A 246 37.98 -1.02 16.79
CA SER A 246 38.12 -0.13 15.63
C SER A 246 37.63 -0.76 14.33
N LYS A 247 37.83 -2.07 14.15
CA LYS A 247 37.33 -2.86 13.02
C LYS A 247 35.79 -2.92 12.98
N GLN A 248 35.11 -3.00 14.12
CA GLN A 248 33.64 -3.00 14.18
C GLN A 248 33.05 -1.63 13.85
N GLN A 249 33.73 -0.54 14.22
CA GLN A 249 33.31 0.80 13.80
C GLN A 249 33.45 1.01 12.29
N ALA A 250 34.51 0.49 11.67
CA ALA A 250 34.66 0.51 10.21
C ALA A 250 33.54 -0.28 9.50
N PHE A 251 33.20 -1.46 10.03
CA PHE A 251 32.08 -2.26 9.49
C PHE A 251 30.72 -1.55 9.67
N ALA A 252 30.49 -0.90 10.82
CA ALA A 252 29.30 -0.09 11.05
C ALA A 252 29.19 1.07 10.05
N ARG A 253 30.31 1.74 9.71
CA ARG A 253 30.35 2.82 8.71
C ARG A 253 29.98 2.33 7.31
N ASN A 254 30.38 1.12 6.94
CA ASN A 254 30.07 0.52 5.63
C ASN A 254 28.74 -0.25 5.59
N SER A 255 28.03 -0.32 6.72
CA SER A 255 26.72 -0.99 6.78
C SER A 255 25.70 -0.34 5.84
N PHE A 256 24.72 -1.14 5.40
CA PHE A 256 23.60 -0.65 4.58
C PHE A 256 22.91 0.56 5.22
N PHE A 257 22.72 0.55 6.55
CA PHE A 257 22.03 1.63 7.25
C PHE A 257 22.84 2.92 7.31
N SER A 258 24.16 2.84 7.44
CA SER A 258 25.03 4.03 7.37
C SER A 258 25.05 4.62 5.96
N ARG A 259 25.15 3.77 4.93
CA ARG A 259 25.02 4.20 3.53
C ARG A 259 23.64 4.79 3.24
N TRP A 260 22.58 4.19 3.75
CA TRP A 260 21.21 4.71 3.65
C TRP A 260 21.06 6.07 4.33
N GLN A 261 21.64 6.26 5.51
CA GLN A 261 21.63 7.54 6.22
C GLN A 261 22.37 8.62 5.41
N HIS A 262 23.52 8.27 4.82
CA HIS A 262 24.28 9.17 3.94
C HIS A 262 23.47 9.56 2.69
N VAL A 263 22.92 8.58 1.96
CA VAL A 263 22.08 8.80 0.77
C VAL A 263 20.84 9.63 1.10
N THR A 264 20.22 9.39 2.25
CA THR A 264 19.06 10.18 2.72
C THR A 264 19.47 11.61 3.04
N THR A 265 20.65 11.83 3.60
CA THR A 265 21.19 13.17 3.84
C THR A 265 21.42 13.92 2.54
N MET A 266 22.02 13.27 1.54
CA MET A 266 22.19 13.83 0.19
C MET A 266 20.86 14.20 -0.45
N PHE A 267 19.86 13.31 -0.35
CA PHE A 267 18.52 13.58 -0.82
C PHE A 267 17.90 14.83 -0.18
N PHE A 268 17.99 14.98 1.15
CA PHE A 268 17.43 16.16 1.84
C PHE A 268 18.20 17.44 1.56
N LYS A 269 19.51 17.37 1.31
CA LYS A 269 20.28 18.53 0.84
C LYS A 269 19.77 19.01 -0.52
N GLN A 270 19.45 18.09 -1.43
CA GLN A 270 18.98 18.43 -2.77
C GLN A 270 17.49 18.83 -2.82
N TYR A 271 16.60 18.00 -2.28
CA TYR A 271 15.14 18.15 -2.42
C TYR A 271 14.49 18.85 -1.22
N GLY A 272 15.19 18.98 -0.10
CA GLY A 272 14.65 19.62 1.09
C GLY A 272 14.17 21.05 0.81
N PRO A 273 14.99 21.95 0.22
CA PRO A 273 14.57 23.32 -0.06
C PRO A 273 13.30 23.39 -0.92
N GLU A 274 13.22 22.54 -1.94
CA GLU A 274 12.04 22.40 -2.80
C GLU A 274 10.81 21.94 -2.00
N MET A 275 10.98 20.98 -1.08
CA MET A 275 9.89 20.53 -0.20
C MET A 275 9.38 21.64 0.72
N LYS A 276 10.27 22.46 1.30
CA LYS A 276 9.84 23.62 2.11
C LYS A 276 9.04 24.58 1.26
N ALA A 277 9.55 24.94 0.08
CA ALA A 277 8.86 25.85 -0.84
C ALA A 277 7.48 25.30 -1.24
N PHE A 278 7.39 24.01 -1.58
CA PHE A 278 6.14 23.36 -1.91
C PHE A 278 5.14 23.39 -0.74
N TYR A 279 5.56 23.02 0.47
CA TYR A 279 4.68 23.01 1.64
C TYR A 279 4.30 24.41 2.11
N SER A 280 5.14 25.43 1.91
CA SER A 280 4.78 26.83 2.15
C SER A 280 3.69 27.29 1.18
N ARG A 281 3.79 26.94 -0.11
CA ARG A 281 2.79 27.32 -1.13
C ARG A 281 1.46 26.58 -0.97
N HIS A 282 1.51 25.27 -0.70
CA HIS A 282 0.34 24.40 -0.62
C HIS A 282 -0.14 24.17 0.84
N TRP A 283 0.01 25.17 1.70
CA TRP A 283 -0.18 25.00 3.14
C TRP A 283 -1.62 24.60 3.56
N MET A 284 -2.63 25.08 2.82
CA MET A 284 -4.05 24.74 3.04
C MET A 284 -4.50 23.50 2.28
N GLU A 285 -3.71 23.05 1.32
CA GLU A 285 -4.07 22.02 0.36
C GLU A 285 -3.62 20.65 0.88
N ARG A 286 -4.40 20.08 1.80
CA ARG A 286 -4.19 18.71 2.26
C ARG A 286 -5.03 17.71 1.47
N GLY A 287 -4.37 16.64 1.01
CA GLY A 287 -5.02 15.55 0.29
C GLY A 287 -5.45 15.91 -1.13
N THR A 288 -4.97 17.05 -1.65
CA THR A 288 -5.24 17.44 -3.04
C THR A 288 -4.50 16.52 -4.02
N LYS A 289 -4.99 16.47 -5.26
CA LYS A 289 -4.32 15.73 -6.35
C LYS A 289 -2.90 16.24 -6.57
N ALA A 290 -2.68 17.56 -6.47
CA ALA A 290 -1.37 18.20 -6.60
C ALA A 290 -0.38 17.70 -5.55
N GLN A 291 -0.78 17.68 -4.28
CA GLN A 291 0.06 17.15 -3.20
C GLN A 291 0.36 15.67 -3.35
N THR A 292 -0.64 14.87 -3.71
CA THR A 292 -0.45 13.43 -3.94
C THR A 292 0.54 13.19 -5.09
N LYS A 293 0.45 13.98 -6.17
CA LYS A 293 1.38 13.93 -7.30
C LYS A 293 2.79 14.33 -6.86
N TYR A 294 2.94 15.42 -6.11
CA TYR A 294 4.24 15.88 -5.61
C TYR A 294 4.93 14.82 -4.74
N ILE A 295 4.24 14.25 -3.76
CA ILE A 295 4.85 13.26 -2.85
C ILE A 295 5.20 11.95 -3.58
N ARG A 296 4.41 11.57 -4.60
CA ARG A 296 4.78 10.45 -5.49
C ARG A 296 6.05 10.73 -6.27
N THR A 297 6.20 11.93 -6.82
CA THR A 297 7.44 12.37 -7.50
C THR A 297 8.62 12.37 -6.54
N LEU A 298 8.44 12.94 -5.34
CA LEU A 298 9.44 12.98 -4.28
C LEU A 298 9.91 11.57 -3.90
N ASN A 299 8.98 10.61 -3.77
CA ASN A 299 9.32 9.23 -3.48
C ASN A 299 10.03 8.53 -4.64
N LYS A 300 9.64 8.80 -5.89
CA LYS A 300 10.36 8.29 -7.06
C LYS A 300 11.80 8.80 -7.07
N ALA A 301 12.02 10.07 -6.74
CA ALA A 301 13.35 10.66 -6.58
C ALA A 301 14.13 10.00 -5.43
N TYR A 302 13.49 9.82 -4.27
CA TYR A 302 14.11 9.17 -3.12
C TYR A 302 14.54 7.73 -3.41
N ARG A 303 13.70 6.95 -4.10
CA ARG A 303 14.05 5.58 -4.51
C ARG A 303 15.22 5.51 -5.47
N ARG A 304 15.33 6.45 -6.41
CA ARG A 304 16.50 6.54 -7.29
C ARG A 304 17.79 6.71 -6.50
N HIS A 305 17.76 7.51 -5.44
CA HIS A 305 18.90 7.67 -4.53
C HIS A 305 19.21 6.37 -3.79
N ILE A 306 18.20 5.68 -3.26
CA ILE A 306 18.37 4.41 -2.53
C ILE A 306 18.78 3.25 -3.45
N LYS A 307 18.42 3.28 -4.73
CA LYS A 307 18.75 2.23 -5.70
C LYS A 307 20.25 1.94 -5.75
N ALA A 308 21.09 2.98 -5.62
CA ALA A 308 22.55 2.85 -5.61
C ALA A 308 23.10 1.95 -4.48
N ILE A 309 22.33 1.76 -3.40
CA ILE A 309 22.72 0.95 -2.24
C ILE A 309 21.81 -0.28 -2.04
N SER A 310 20.90 -0.55 -2.99
CA SER A 310 19.86 -1.58 -2.92
C SER A 310 19.96 -2.55 -4.10
N PRO A 311 20.98 -3.43 -4.12
CA PRO A 311 21.29 -4.29 -5.26
C PRO A 311 20.21 -5.34 -5.57
N PHE A 312 19.28 -5.58 -4.63
CA PHE A 312 18.21 -6.57 -4.78
C PHE A 312 16.83 -5.93 -5.06
N GLY A 313 16.80 -4.62 -5.33
CA GLY A 313 15.56 -3.90 -5.59
C GLY A 313 14.76 -3.52 -4.33
N GLU A 314 15.41 -3.49 -3.17
CA GLU A 314 14.79 -3.08 -1.90
C GLU A 314 14.22 -1.66 -1.97
N ASP A 315 14.80 -0.80 -2.81
CA ASP A 315 14.35 0.58 -3.08
C ASP A 315 12.87 0.65 -3.48
N LYS A 316 12.36 -0.36 -4.19
CA LYS A 316 10.96 -0.43 -4.62
C LYS A 316 9.98 -0.50 -3.45
N HIS A 317 10.43 -1.00 -2.30
CA HIS A 317 9.63 -1.22 -1.10
C HIS A 317 9.94 -0.25 0.03
N ILE A 318 10.84 0.71 -0.19
CA ILE A 318 11.19 1.76 0.76
C ILE A 318 10.43 3.04 0.39
N TYR A 319 9.73 3.59 1.39
CA TYR A 319 8.86 4.74 1.22
C TYR A 319 9.24 5.84 2.21
N LEU A 320 9.29 7.07 1.69
CA LEU A 320 9.48 8.29 2.45
C LEU A 320 8.13 8.95 2.70
N THR A 321 7.75 9.10 3.96
CA THR A 321 6.57 9.87 4.33
C THR A 321 6.96 11.07 5.17
N THR A 322 6.31 12.21 4.94
CA THR A 322 6.59 13.48 5.63
C THR A 322 5.31 14.15 6.11
N ASN A 323 5.45 15.03 7.09
CA ASN A 323 4.43 15.99 7.47
C ASN A 323 4.51 17.23 6.55
N GLN A 324 3.58 18.17 6.70
CA GLN A 324 3.49 19.38 5.86
C GLN A 324 4.08 20.62 6.55
N ASN A 325 5.03 20.46 7.47
CA ASN A 325 5.56 21.60 8.20
C ASN A 325 6.78 22.19 7.47
N ALA A 326 6.59 23.34 6.82
CA ALA A 326 7.65 24.00 6.03
C ALA A 326 8.85 24.51 6.85
N ARG A 327 8.66 24.80 8.15
CA ARG A 327 9.77 25.23 9.02
C ARG A 327 10.67 24.06 9.44
N GLU A 328 10.06 22.89 9.53
CA GLU A 328 10.67 21.72 10.14
C GLU A 328 9.96 20.49 9.61
N ILE A 329 10.60 19.82 8.65
CA ILE A 329 10.04 18.65 8.02
C ILE A 329 10.35 17.45 8.90
N TRP A 330 9.28 16.85 9.43
CA TRP A 330 9.35 15.55 10.05
C TRP A 330 8.94 14.50 9.05
N GLY A 331 9.57 13.35 9.13
CA GLY A 331 9.14 12.20 8.37
C GLY A 331 9.68 10.90 8.94
N TYR A 332 9.31 9.84 8.25
CA TYR A 332 9.78 8.51 8.54
C TYR A 332 9.99 7.75 7.25
N VAL A 333 10.86 6.75 7.34
CA VAL A 333 11.09 5.77 6.28
C VAL A 333 10.52 4.44 6.73
N THR A 334 9.74 3.81 5.86
CA THR A 334 9.07 2.54 6.16
C THR A 334 9.19 1.56 5.00
N MET A 335 9.17 0.29 5.38
CA MET A 335 8.79 -0.81 4.51
C MET A 335 7.39 -1.27 4.91
N PRO A 336 6.34 -0.92 4.16
CA PRO A 336 4.97 -1.11 4.60
C PRO A 336 4.65 -2.58 4.90
N PHE A 337 5.29 -3.49 4.17
CA PHE A 337 5.03 -4.91 4.27
C PHE A 337 5.45 -5.52 5.62
N ARG A 338 6.62 -5.14 6.15
CA ARG A 338 7.14 -5.66 7.43
C ARG A 338 6.46 -5.08 8.66
N GLU A 339 5.49 -4.18 8.46
CA GLU A 339 4.89 -3.37 9.52
C GLU A 339 5.94 -2.65 10.41
N SER A 340 7.13 -2.43 9.85
CA SER A 340 8.28 -1.82 10.52
C SER A 340 8.53 -0.38 10.07
N LEU A 341 8.82 0.49 11.03
CA LEU A 341 9.39 1.81 10.77
C LEU A 341 10.92 1.69 10.85
N TRP A 342 11.62 2.07 9.79
CA TRP A 342 13.08 2.00 9.78
C TRP A 342 13.71 3.12 10.60
N ALA A 343 13.24 4.34 10.39
CA ALA A 343 13.78 5.49 11.09
C ALA A 343 12.79 6.65 11.02
N PHE A 344 12.88 7.53 12.01
CA PHE A 344 12.37 8.88 11.92
C PHE A 344 13.48 9.82 11.50
N PHE A 345 13.10 10.91 10.88
CA PHE A 345 14.01 12.00 10.65
C PHE A 345 13.33 13.34 10.87
N ARG A 346 14.17 14.31 11.19
CA ARG A 346 13.85 15.70 11.35
C ARG A 346 14.82 16.49 10.50
N TRP A 347 14.29 17.26 9.58
CA TRP A 347 15.08 18.16 8.76
C TRP A 347 14.71 19.60 9.09
N LYS A 348 15.66 20.32 9.69
CA LYS A 348 15.49 21.67 10.22
C LYS A 348 16.80 22.43 10.03
N ASP A 349 16.73 23.70 9.62
CA ASP A 349 17.91 24.55 9.44
C ASP A 349 18.97 23.86 8.57
N ASP A 350 18.49 23.21 7.50
CA ASP A 350 19.22 22.40 6.51
C ASP A 350 20.04 21.23 7.07
N LYS A 351 19.83 20.91 8.34
CA LYS A 351 20.43 19.77 9.04
C LYS A 351 19.43 18.62 9.14
N LEU A 352 19.82 17.45 8.64
CA LEU A 352 19.08 16.21 8.81
C LEU A 352 19.52 15.51 10.10
N THR A 353 18.58 15.30 11.00
CA THR A 353 18.75 14.45 12.19
C THR A 353 17.95 13.18 11.98
N VAL A 354 18.60 12.01 12.09
CA VAL A 354 17.97 10.70 11.92
C VAL A 354 17.89 10.02 13.28
N TYR A 355 16.70 9.59 13.66
CA TYR A 355 16.40 8.84 14.87
C TYR A 355 16.10 7.41 14.48
N LYS A 356 17.00 6.51 14.82
CA LYS A 356 16.86 5.07 14.64
C LYS A 356 15.93 4.53 15.72
N LYS A 357 16.14 4.94 16.96
CA LYS A 357 15.43 4.43 18.12
C LYS A 357 14.34 5.38 18.59
N ARG A 358 13.31 4.83 19.23
CA ARG A 358 12.29 5.68 19.88
C ARG A 358 12.89 6.47 21.03
N SER A 359 13.81 5.85 21.77
CA SER A 359 14.50 6.46 22.91
C SER A 359 15.43 7.61 22.51
N GLU A 360 15.90 7.65 21.26
CA GLU A 360 16.70 8.76 20.72
C GLU A 360 15.86 10.04 20.51
N LEU A 361 14.53 9.93 20.48
CA LEU A 361 13.65 11.09 20.39
C LEU A 361 13.50 11.75 21.77
N PRO A 362 13.53 13.09 21.86
CA PRO A 362 13.12 13.84 23.05
C PRO A 362 11.75 13.39 23.59
N LYS A 363 11.60 13.33 24.92
CA LYS A 363 10.38 12.79 25.60
C LYS A 363 9.10 13.52 25.18
N ASP A 364 9.17 14.83 25.00
CA ASP A 364 8.08 15.67 24.51
C ASP A 364 7.67 15.29 23.07
N GLN A 365 8.65 14.99 22.22
CA GLN A 365 8.42 14.58 20.83
C GLN A 365 7.85 13.18 20.76
N GLN A 366 8.30 12.23 21.60
CA GLN A 366 7.73 10.89 21.67
C GLN A 366 6.23 10.90 21.97
N ALA A 367 5.77 11.80 22.85
CA ALA A 367 4.34 11.95 23.17
C ALA A 367 3.54 12.57 22.02
N ARG A 368 4.14 13.50 21.27
CA ARG A 368 3.52 14.16 20.12
C ARG A 368 3.43 13.25 18.90
N LEU A 369 4.39 12.34 18.75
CA LEU A 369 4.50 11.47 17.58
C LEU A 369 3.25 10.62 17.37
N ALA A 370 2.62 10.13 18.44
CA ALA A 370 1.35 9.41 18.36
C ALA A 370 0.20 10.26 17.75
N LYS A 371 0.23 11.58 17.94
CA LYS A 371 -0.76 12.53 17.41
C LYS A 371 -0.49 12.92 15.95
N TRP A 372 0.66 12.55 15.40
CA TRP A 372 1.03 12.82 14.01
C TRP A 372 0.55 11.74 13.03
N TRP A 373 -0.17 10.73 13.51
CA TRP A 373 -0.71 9.69 12.65
C TRP A 373 -2.18 9.92 12.38
N ASN A 374 -2.58 9.69 11.14
CA ASN A 374 -4.00 9.58 10.84
C ASN A 374 -4.44 8.14 11.10
N THR A 375 -5.05 7.89 12.26
CA THR A 375 -5.50 6.55 12.67
C THR A 375 -6.67 6.03 11.83
N THR A 376 -7.35 6.88 11.08
CA THR A 376 -8.50 6.48 10.24
C THR A 376 -8.11 6.00 8.84
N LEU A 377 -6.83 6.11 8.45
CA LEU A 377 -6.36 5.71 7.12
C LEU A 377 -5.88 4.26 7.02
N PHE A 378 -5.91 3.51 8.13
CA PHE A 378 -5.55 2.10 8.12
C PHE A 378 -6.62 1.28 7.40
N ARG A 379 -6.23 0.58 6.34
CA ARG A 379 -7.04 -0.43 5.67
C ARG A 379 -6.51 -1.80 6.04
N PHE A 380 -7.33 -2.57 6.71
CA PHE A 380 -7.06 -3.97 6.94
C PHE A 380 -7.05 -4.70 5.59
N SER A 381 -5.97 -5.41 5.28
CA SER A 381 -5.86 -6.25 4.08
C SER A 381 -5.58 -7.67 4.55
N ALA A 382 -6.53 -8.59 4.29
CA ALA A 382 -6.37 -10.02 4.55
C ALA A 382 -5.18 -10.59 3.75
N GLU A 383 -5.01 -10.13 2.51
CA GLU A 383 -3.86 -10.46 1.65
C GLU A 383 -2.54 -10.12 2.33
N LYS A 384 -2.38 -8.90 2.85
CA LYS A 384 -1.15 -8.51 3.54
C LYS A 384 -0.88 -9.36 4.79
N ARG A 385 -1.92 -9.74 5.54
CA ARG A 385 -1.80 -10.64 6.69
C ARG A 385 -1.34 -12.01 6.27
N LEU A 386 -1.97 -12.59 5.25
CA LEU A 386 -1.58 -13.88 4.68
C LEU A 386 -0.11 -13.87 4.27
N MET A 387 0.29 -12.87 3.47
CA MET A 387 1.67 -12.72 3.01
C MET A 387 2.65 -12.56 4.16
N ARG A 388 2.26 -11.80 5.18
CA ARG A 388 3.07 -11.63 6.37
C ARG A 388 3.21 -12.95 7.14
N THR A 389 2.14 -13.72 7.31
CA THR A 389 2.24 -15.02 7.99
C THR A 389 3.16 -15.98 7.22
N ILE A 390 3.08 -16.01 5.88
CA ILE A 390 3.99 -16.79 5.04
C ILE A 390 5.45 -16.36 5.30
N VAL A 391 5.72 -15.05 5.32
CA VAL A 391 7.06 -14.51 5.59
C VAL A 391 7.52 -14.81 7.00
N ASP A 392 6.67 -14.61 7.99
CA ASP A 392 6.99 -14.84 9.40
C ASP A 392 7.29 -16.34 9.63
N VAL A 393 6.59 -17.25 8.95
CA VAL A 393 6.90 -18.69 8.98
C VAL A 393 8.26 -18.97 8.32
N LEU A 394 8.47 -18.52 7.07
CA LEU A 394 9.73 -18.74 6.34
C LEU A 394 10.92 -18.14 7.10
N THR A 395 10.78 -16.91 7.58
CA THR A 395 11.77 -16.23 8.44
C THR A 395 11.94 -16.95 9.78
N GLY A 396 10.87 -17.52 10.36
CA GLY A 396 10.91 -18.35 11.54
C GLY A 396 11.80 -19.57 11.37
N PHE A 397 11.71 -20.26 10.22
CA PHE A 397 12.67 -21.31 9.84
C PHE A 397 14.10 -20.77 9.78
N PHE A 398 14.32 -19.59 9.20
CA PHE A 398 15.63 -18.93 9.21
C PHE A 398 16.10 -18.45 10.60
N GLN A 399 15.21 -18.38 11.60
CA GLN A 399 15.49 -17.82 12.92
C GLN A 399 15.58 -18.87 14.02
N GLN A 400 14.88 -20.00 13.94
CA GLN A 400 14.96 -21.12 14.90
C GLN A 400 16.37 -21.74 15.00
N SER A 401 17.26 -21.40 14.07
CA SER A 401 18.71 -21.59 14.20
C SER A 401 19.40 -20.64 15.19
N THR A 402 18.67 -19.75 15.87
CA THR A 402 19.24 -18.76 16.82
C THR A 402 18.26 -18.43 17.97
N PRO A 403 18.64 -18.63 19.25
CA PRO A 403 17.72 -18.52 20.38
C PRO A 403 17.43 -17.07 20.83
N PRO A 404 16.20 -16.77 21.31
CA PRO A 404 15.81 -15.43 21.74
C PRO A 404 16.04 -15.19 23.26
N PRO A 405 16.28 -13.93 23.70
CA PRO A 405 16.26 -13.55 25.11
C PRO A 405 14.93 -12.89 25.54
N PRO A 406 14.57 -12.96 26.84
CA PRO A 406 13.27 -12.57 27.36
C PRO A 406 13.17 -11.06 27.71
N MET A 407 11.95 -10.54 27.75
CA MET A 407 11.65 -9.11 27.94
C MET A 407 10.58 -8.91 29.03
N SER A 408 10.78 -7.92 29.91
CA SER A 408 9.87 -7.55 31.00
C SER A 408 9.13 -6.22 30.75
N GLN A 409 7.97 -6.10 31.40
CA GLN A 409 6.85 -5.20 31.11
C GLN A 409 6.92 -3.83 31.83
N ARG A 410 6.08 -2.88 31.38
CA ARG A 410 5.97 -1.50 31.89
C ARG A 410 4.51 -1.13 32.17
N ILE A 411 4.26 -0.49 33.32
CA ILE A 411 2.93 -0.06 33.81
C ILE A 411 2.69 1.45 33.55
N ARG A 412 1.40 1.84 33.49
CA ARG A 412 0.84 3.19 33.22
C ARG A 412 -0.08 3.67 34.36
N SER A 413 -0.28 5.00 34.46
CA SER A 413 -1.51 5.68 34.94
C SER A 413 -1.48 7.15 34.44
N SER A 414 -2.53 7.78 33.85
CA SER A 414 -3.88 8.23 34.33
C SER A 414 -3.80 9.44 35.29
N SER A 415 -4.58 10.53 35.26
CA SER A 415 -5.63 11.14 34.41
C SER A 415 -5.87 12.61 34.88
N GLN A 416 -6.68 13.42 34.16
CA GLN A 416 -7.05 14.82 34.49
C GLN A 416 -8.58 14.97 34.70
N PRO A 417 -9.07 16.04 35.36
CA PRO A 417 -10.47 16.47 35.23
C PRO A 417 -10.67 17.93 34.74
N LYS A 418 -11.95 18.32 34.60
CA LYS A 418 -12.56 19.27 33.62
C LYS A 418 -13.41 20.39 34.30
N ILE A 419 -13.80 21.39 33.49
CA ILE A 419 -14.46 22.70 33.77
C ILE A 419 -16.00 22.64 33.81
N ILE A 420 -16.68 23.63 34.46
CA ILE A 420 -18.14 23.90 34.36
C ILE A 420 -18.43 25.44 34.21
N LEU A 421 -19.51 25.82 33.51
CA LEU A 421 -20.07 27.18 33.25
C LEU A 421 -21.59 27.20 33.59
N PRO A 422 -22.19 28.37 33.92
CA PRO A 422 -23.66 28.57 33.89
C PRO A 422 -24.12 29.88 33.15
N PRO A 423 -25.45 30.13 32.97
CA PRO A 423 -26.02 30.64 31.71
C PRO A 423 -26.79 32.00 31.75
N THR A 424 -27.34 32.32 30.57
CA THR A 424 -28.11 33.46 30.04
C THR A 424 -29.40 33.89 30.78
N VAL A 425 -29.75 35.20 30.74
CA VAL A 425 -31.14 35.71 30.80
C VAL A 425 -31.34 36.94 29.88
N LEU A 426 -32.51 36.99 29.23
CA LEU A 426 -33.04 38.00 28.30
C LEU A 426 -34.00 38.99 29.01
N LEU A 427 -34.01 40.27 28.62
CA LEU A 427 -35.07 41.23 28.98
C LEU A 427 -35.38 42.21 27.82
N LYS A 428 -36.68 42.46 27.60
CA LYS A 428 -37.25 43.48 26.69
C LYS A 428 -37.62 44.74 27.49
N LEU A 429 -37.44 45.94 26.92
CA LEU A 429 -38.03 47.19 27.44
C LEU A 429 -38.45 48.18 26.32
N PRO A 430 -39.41 49.08 26.58
CA PRO A 430 -39.99 50.05 25.64
C PRO A 430 -39.23 51.39 25.60
N PHE A 431 -39.43 52.17 24.53
CA PHE A 431 -38.64 53.37 24.23
C PHE A 431 -39.26 54.69 24.75
N THR A 432 -38.65 55.36 25.73
CA THR A 432 -38.85 56.77 26.13
C THR A 432 -37.77 57.71 25.53
N SER A 433 -37.82 59.04 25.66
CA SER A 433 -36.75 59.94 25.17
C SER A 433 -35.38 59.70 25.87
N ALA A 434 -35.41 59.35 27.16
CA ALA A 434 -34.26 58.85 27.91
C ALA A 434 -33.75 57.50 27.35
N SER A 435 -34.65 56.64 26.88
CA SER A 435 -34.25 55.40 26.20
C SER A 435 -33.55 55.65 24.87
N PHE A 436 -33.76 56.79 24.20
CA PHE A 436 -33.12 57.08 22.91
C PHE A 436 -31.68 57.57 23.09
N SER A 437 -31.42 58.42 24.07
CA SER A 437 -30.05 58.78 24.44
C SER A 437 -29.30 57.57 25.01
N GLN A 438 -29.98 56.73 25.80
CA GLN A 438 -29.47 55.41 26.23
C GLN A 438 -29.23 54.48 25.03
N PHE A 439 -30.12 54.43 24.05
CA PHE A 439 -29.98 53.65 22.82
C PHE A 439 -28.83 54.16 21.95
N GLN A 440 -28.64 55.48 21.82
CA GLN A 440 -27.49 56.05 21.12
C GLN A 440 -26.18 55.72 21.82
N ARG A 441 -26.14 55.79 23.16
CA ARG A 441 -24.98 55.35 23.96
C ARG A 441 -24.73 53.86 23.77
N GLN A 442 -25.75 53.01 23.85
CA GLN A 442 -25.67 51.57 23.62
C GLN A 442 -25.25 51.24 22.18
N HIS A 443 -25.76 51.95 21.17
CA HIS A 443 -25.42 51.76 19.77
C HIS A 443 -23.98 52.18 19.47
N ARG A 444 -23.53 53.33 20.02
CA ARG A 444 -22.13 53.75 19.95
C ARG A 444 -21.23 52.72 20.65
N ALA A 445 -21.60 52.28 21.86
CA ALA A 445 -20.86 51.25 22.60
C ALA A 445 -20.77 49.92 21.81
N ARG A 446 -21.87 49.47 21.21
CA ARG A 446 -21.91 48.26 20.35
C ARG A 446 -21.05 48.40 19.10
N LEU A 447 -21.01 49.57 18.48
CA LEU A 447 -20.14 49.83 17.33
C LEU A 447 -18.66 49.92 17.72
N THR A 448 -18.35 50.51 18.88
CA THR A 448 -17.00 50.49 19.45
C THR A 448 -16.60 49.06 19.78
N GLN A 449 -17.49 48.25 20.34
CA GLN A 449 -17.29 46.83 20.61
C GLN A 449 -17.07 46.03 19.32
N LEU A 450 -17.86 46.28 18.26
CA LEU A 450 -17.67 45.68 16.94
C LEU A 450 -16.31 46.02 16.35
N LYS A 451 -15.91 47.29 16.40
CA LYS A 451 -14.59 47.74 15.93
C LYS A 451 -13.46 47.10 16.73
N ALA A 452 -13.58 47.06 18.07
CA ALA A 452 -12.61 46.42 18.95
C ALA A 452 -12.52 44.90 18.71
N ARG A 453 -13.64 44.21 18.50
CA ARG A 453 -13.68 42.79 18.18
C ARG A 453 -13.12 42.48 16.81
N LEU A 454 -13.46 43.28 15.79
CA LEU A 454 -12.87 43.15 14.46
C LEU A 454 -11.35 43.37 14.53
N GLN A 455 -10.89 44.37 15.28
CA GLN A 455 -9.46 44.60 15.49
C GLN A 455 -8.80 43.43 16.24
N LEU A 456 -9.45 42.87 17.28
CA LEU A 456 -8.95 41.70 17.99
C LEU A 456 -8.86 40.47 17.08
N PHE A 457 -9.89 40.24 16.26
CA PHE A 457 -9.90 39.18 15.25
C PHE A 457 -8.79 39.39 14.22
N LEU A 458 -8.63 40.61 13.69
CA LEU A 458 -7.56 40.95 12.76
C LEU A 458 -6.18 40.81 13.40
N ASN A 459 -6.00 41.19 14.67
CA ASN A 459 -4.75 41.01 15.41
C ASN A 459 -4.46 39.52 15.68
N ARG A 460 -5.50 38.73 15.99
CA ARG A 460 -5.38 37.29 16.20
C ARG A 460 -5.11 36.56 14.89
N LEU A 461 -5.79 36.96 13.83
CA LEU A 461 -5.55 36.51 12.47
C LEU A 461 -4.12 36.88 12.06
N ALA A 462 -3.70 38.12 12.28
CA ALA A 462 -2.34 38.62 12.02
C ALA A 462 -1.29 37.87 12.83
N LYS A 463 -1.52 37.53 14.10
CA LYS A 463 -0.60 36.69 14.89
C LYS A 463 -0.53 35.26 14.34
N GLU A 464 -1.67 34.73 13.92
CA GLU A 464 -1.76 33.40 13.32
C GLU A 464 -1.22 33.36 11.88
N THR A 465 -1.27 34.49 11.17
CA THR A 465 -0.65 34.67 9.86
C THR A 465 0.79 35.17 9.95
N GLU A 466 1.26 35.80 11.02
CA GLU A 466 2.69 36.06 11.28
C GLU A 466 3.42 34.72 11.47
N LEU A 467 2.75 33.74 12.09
CA LEU A 467 3.20 32.34 12.07
C LEU A 467 3.19 31.70 10.67
N TYR A 468 2.46 32.26 9.71
CA TYR A 468 2.42 31.85 8.29
C TYR A 468 3.44 32.63 7.42
N ILE A 469 3.63 33.92 7.69
CA ILE A 469 4.48 34.84 6.94
C ILE A 469 5.94 34.68 7.38
N ALA A 470 6.23 34.37 8.65
CA ALA A 470 7.59 34.04 9.07
C ALA A 470 8.12 32.69 8.51
N SER A 471 7.34 31.97 7.68
CA SER A 471 7.83 30.87 6.82
C SER A 471 8.09 31.28 5.36
N ASP A 472 7.78 32.53 5.00
CA ASP A 472 8.01 33.15 3.70
C ASP A 472 8.83 34.44 3.93
N SER A 473 10.15 34.27 3.95
CA SER A 473 11.17 35.30 4.24
C SER A 473 10.86 36.66 3.61
N ASP A 474 10.49 36.66 2.33
CA ASP A 474 10.32 37.88 1.55
C ASP A 474 8.99 38.58 1.83
N ALA A 475 7.95 37.82 2.20
CA ALA A 475 6.68 38.38 2.66
C ALA A 475 6.83 38.95 4.07
N PHE A 476 7.65 38.34 4.93
CA PHE A 476 7.93 38.80 6.28
C PHE A 476 8.73 40.10 6.31
N GLU A 477 9.78 40.21 5.49
CA GLU A 477 10.57 41.44 5.38
C GLU A 477 9.74 42.61 4.82
N ARG A 478 8.85 42.37 3.85
CA ARG A 478 7.89 43.39 3.38
C ARG A 478 6.93 43.87 4.48
N LEU A 479 6.47 42.94 5.33
CA LEU A 479 5.55 43.24 6.42
C LEU A 479 6.24 43.92 7.62
N LYS A 480 7.51 43.61 7.85
CA LYS A 480 8.36 44.28 8.84
C LYS A 480 8.67 45.72 8.42
N LYS A 481 8.95 45.96 7.13
CA LYS A 481 9.10 47.30 6.55
C LYS A 481 7.81 48.11 6.64
N SER A 482 6.63 47.51 6.44
CA SER A 482 5.37 48.23 6.60
C SER A 482 5.08 48.59 8.07
N ARG A 483 5.48 47.75 9.03
CA ARG A 483 5.30 47.97 10.48
C ARG A 483 5.97 49.24 11.02
N GLN A 484 6.96 49.80 10.32
CA GLN A 484 7.69 51.01 10.73
C GLN A 484 6.88 52.31 10.56
N HIS A 485 5.69 52.27 9.95
CA HIS A 485 4.81 53.43 9.81
C HIS A 485 3.45 53.18 10.49
N PRO A 486 3.09 53.91 11.57
CA PRO A 486 1.85 53.68 12.34
C PRO A 486 0.55 53.78 11.51
N ASN A 487 0.57 54.53 10.41
CA ASN A 487 -0.57 54.73 9.51
C ASN A 487 -0.58 53.78 8.30
N SER A 488 0.46 52.95 8.11
CA SER A 488 0.56 52.03 6.97
C SER A 488 -0.35 50.82 7.08
N TRP A 489 -0.90 50.50 8.25
CA TRP A 489 -1.86 49.40 8.38
C TRP A 489 -3.14 49.63 7.56
N ARG A 490 -3.49 50.89 7.26
CA ARG A 490 -4.57 51.19 6.29
C ARG A 490 -4.16 50.85 4.85
N PHE A 491 -2.95 51.21 4.42
CA PHE A 491 -2.52 51.04 3.02
C PHE A 491 -1.89 49.67 2.70
N ALA A 492 -1.10 49.09 3.61
CA ALA A 492 -0.58 47.72 3.50
C ALA A 492 -1.64 46.67 3.86
N GLY A 493 -2.63 47.05 4.69
CA GLY A 493 -3.82 46.27 4.98
C GLY A 493 -4.66 46.03 3.73
N ASP A 494 -4.97 47.05 2.94
CA ASP A 494 -5.86 46.88 1.78
C ASP A 494 -5.31 45.92 0.71
N GLY A 495 -3.99 45.89 0.48
CA GLY A 495 -3.35 44.95 -0.45
C GLY A 495 -3.18 43.51 0.11
N PHE A 496 -2.71 43.38 1.36
CA PHE A 496 -2.49 42.06 1.98
C PHE A 496 -3.79 41.44 2.49
N VAL A 497 -4.63 42.20 3.18
CA VAL A 497 -5.98 41.78 3.58
C VAL A 497 -6.82 41.57 2.33
N GLY A 498 -6.75 42.42 1.30
CA GLY A 498 -7.44 42.18 0.03
C GLY A 498 -7.05 40.86 -0.65
N SER A 499 -5.75 40.58 -0.79
CA SER A 499 -5.23 39.33 -1.40
C SER A 499 -5.36 38.08 -0.51
N PHE A 500 -5.45 38.26 0.80
CA PHE A 500 -5.72 37.17 1.76
C PHE A 500 -7.22 36.89 1.87
N LEU A 501 -8.08 37.92 1.88
CA LEU A 501 -9.55 37.82 1.86
C LEU A 501 -10.08 37.16 0.59
N THR A 502 -9.36 37.25 -0.54
CA THR A 502 -9.69 36.49 -1.77
C THR A 502 -9.30 35.01 -1.68
N ARG A 503 -8.39 34.65 -0.77
CA ARG A 503 -7.99 33.26 -0.47
C ARG A 503 -8.78 32.62 0.68
N LEU A 504 -9.55 33.42 1.42
CA LEU A 504 -10.48 32.92 2.42
C LEU A 504 -11.75 32.37 1.76
N PRO A 505 -12.46 31.42 2.40
CA PRO A 505 -13.79 31.02 1.98
C PRO A 505 -14.70 32.23 1.72
N PRO A 506 -15.52 32.23 0.64
CA PRO A 506 -16.33 33.38 0.21
C PRO A 506 -17.18 33.98 1.33
N ASP A 507 -17.70 33.15 2.23
CA ASP A 507 -18.55 33.55 3.35
C ASP A 507 -17.81 34.45 4.35
N ILE A 508 -16.51 34.21 4.56
CA ILE A 508 -15.66 35.00 5.46
C ILE A 508 -15.34 36.35 4.82
N SER A 509 -14.97 36.33 3.54
CA SER A 509 -14.70 37.53 2.75
C SER A 509 -15.92 38.45 2.72
N ASN A 510 -17.12 37.89 2.51
CA ASN A 510 -18.37 38.64 2.47
C ASN A 510 -18.80 39.18 3.83
N THR A 511 -18.54 38.45 4.92
CA THR A 511 -18.85 38.91 6.28
C THR A 511 -17.96 40.08 6.68
N VAL A 512 -16.65 40.00 6.43
CA VAL A 512 -15.71 41.10 6.70
C VAL A 512 -16.06 42.33 5.87
N ARG A 513 -16.32 42.16 4.56
CA ARG A 513 -16.78 43.25 3.68
C ARG A 513 -18.11 43.86 4.13
N SER A 514 -19.03 43.06 4.67
CA SER A 514 -20.30 43.55 5.21
C SER A 514 -20.08 44.42 6.45
N MET A 515 -19.19 44.00 7.36
CA MET A 515 -18.80 44.79 8.53
C MET A 515 -18.13 46.11 8.14
N GLU A 516 -17.24 46.10 7.15
CA GLU A 516 -16.62 47.31 6.59
C GLU A 516 -17.64 48.26 5.99
N ARG A 517 -18.59 47.75 5.17
CA ARG A 517 -19.67 48.56 4.60
C ARG A 517 -20.54 49.20 5.68
N VAL A 518 -20.86 48.47 6.76
CA VAL A 518 -21.63 49.01 7.90
C VAL A 518 -20.86 50.11 8.63
N LEU A 519 -19.55 49.95 8.81
CA LEU A 519 -18.68 50.97 9.42
C LEU A 519 -18.53 52.21 8.53
N GLN A 520 -18.35 52.04 7.22
CA GLN A 520 -18.27 53.16 6.25
C GLN A 520 -19.61 53.91 6.11
N LYS A 521 -20.75 53.20 6.18
CA LYS A 521 -22.08 53.82 6.10
C LYS A 521 -22.39 54.71 7.31
N LYS A 522 -21.74 54.46 8.46
CA LYS A 522 -21.81 55.30 9.67
C LYS A 522 -21.11 56.64 9.48
N GLU A 523 -19.95 56.66 8.80
CA GLU A 523 -19.19 57.91 8.57
C GLU A 523 -19.95 58.90 7.69
N ARG A 524 -20.81 58.41 6.78
CA ARG A 524 -21.66 59.25 5.94
C ARG A 524 -22.88 59.85 6.66
N ILE A 525 -23.27 59.31 7.81
CA ILE A 525 -24.45 59.77 8.58
C ILE A 525 -23.96 60.42 9.88
N ALA A 526 -23.33 61.59 9.75
CA ALA A 526 -22.93 62.38 10.89
C ALA A 526 -24.17 62.96 11.61
N PRO A 527 -24.39 62.67 12.90
CA PRO A 527 -25.55 63.17 13.66
C PRO A 527 -25.54 64.70 13.83
N ASN A 528 -24.43 65.37 13.50
CA ASN A 528 -24.28 66.82 13.67
C ASN A 528 -25.24 67.64 12.79
N LYS A 529 -25.77 67.09 11.68
CA LYS A 529 -26.75 67.81 10.85
C LYS A 529 -28.18 67.82 11.40
N LEU A 530 -28.50 67.01 12.42
CA LEU A 530 -29.85 66.96 13.03
C LEU A 530 -29.94 67.75 14.35
N LEU A 531 -28.80 68.14 14.93
CA LEU A 531 -28.73 68.84 16.23
C LEU A 531 -28.51 70.35 16.11
N THR A 532 -28.20 70.86 14.91
CA THR A 532 -28.10 72.30 14.63
C THR A 532 -29.36 72.75 13.89
N LEU A 533 -30.49 72.84 14.60
CA LEU A 533 -31.65 73.61 14.13
C LEU A 533 -31.83 74.80 15.08
N PRO A 534 -31.80 76.05 14.58
CA PRO A 534 -31.81 77.23 15.43
C PRO A 534 -33.11 77.35 16.24
N LYS A 535 -33.02 77.95 17.43
CA LYS A 535 -34.09 78.30 18.37
C LYS A 535 -35.21 79.23 17.80
N GLN A 536 -35.24 79.50 16.50
CA GLN A 536 -36.12 80.51 15.89
C GLN A 536 -37.36 79.95 15.16
N MET A 537 -37.89 78.79 15.58
CA MET A 537 -39.03 78.14 14.93
C MET A 537 -40.24 77.93 15.87
N GLU A 538 -40.69 78.99 16.53
CA GLU A 538 -41.79 78.90 17.51
C GLU A 538 -43.20 79.25 16.99
N ARG A 539 -43.39 79.59 15.70
CA ARG A 539 -44.72 80.02 15.19
C ARG A 539 -45.33 79.17 14.07
N THR A 540 -44.90 77.92 13.90
CA THR A 540 -45.67 76.91 13.13
C THR A 540 -45.49 75.54 13.80
N ALA A 541 -45.83 75.48 15.09
CA ALA A 541 -45.44 74.40 15.97
C ALA A 541 -46.04 73.05 15.56
N GLU A 542 -47.33 72.94 15.26
CA GLU A 542 -47.96 71.61 15.15
C GLU A 542 -47.62 70.84 13.85
N LYS A 543 -47.73 71.48 12.68
CA LYS A 543 -47.39 70.83 11.39
C LYS A 543 -45.90 70.49 11.31
N LYS A 544 -45.02 71.34 11.85
CA LYS A 544 -43.56 71.09 11.85
C LYS A 544 -43.16 70.07 12.94
N LEU A 545 -43.83 70.06 14.10
CA LEU A 545 -43.63 69.04 15.15
C LEU A 545 -44.07 67.66 14.63
N TYR A 546 -45.14 67.57 13.84
CA TYR A 546 -45.53 66.31 13.19
C TYR A 546 -44.48 65.82 12.17
N VAL A 547 -43.95 66.70 11.32
CA VAL A 547 -42.87 66.36 10.37
C VAL A 547 -41.59 65.96 11.11
N LEU A 548 -41.25 66.64 12.20
CA LEU A 548 -40.13 66.29 13.08
C LEU A 548 -40.36 64.94 13.77
N LYS A 549 -41.53 64.66 14.34
CA LYS A 549 -41.90 63.36 14.92
C LYS A 549 -41.83 62.24 13.88
N ARG A 550 -42.28 62.48 12.64
CA ARG A 550 -42.21 61.51 11.53
C ARG A 550 -40.78 61.24 11.06
N ARG A 551 -39.95 62.28 10.89
CA ARG A 551 -38.52 62.15 10.58
C ARG A 551 -37.75 61.45 11.71
N TRP A 552 -38.09 61.77 12.96
CA TRP A 552 -37.53 61.16 14.16
C TRP A 552 -37.91 59.67 14.26
N TRP A 553 -39.17 59.32 14.03
CA TRP A 553 -39.62 57.91 13.97
C TRP A 553 -38.94 57.13 12.84
N SER A 554 -38.79 57.73 11.67
CA SER A 554 -38.06 57.13 10.54
C SER A 554 -36.59 56.87 10.90
N TYR A 555 -35.93 57.85 11.53
CA TYR A 555 -34.55 57.71 12.01
C TYR A 555 -34.42 56.66 13.10
N ALA A 556 -35.31 56.66 14.11
CA ALA A 556 -35.31 55.67 15.19
C ALA A 556 -35.57 54.24 14.66
N LYS A 557 -36.50 54.08 13.71
CA LYS A 557 -36.76 52.79 13.03
C LYS A 557 -35.54 52.34 12.22
N HIS A 558 -34.86 53.26 11.53
CA HIS A 558 -33.63 52.96 10.78
C HIS A 558 -32.48 52.58 11.72
N ALA A 559 -32.26 53.34 12.79
CA ALA A 559 -31.22 53.09 13.76
C ALA A 559 -31.46 51.77 14.53
N LYS A 560 -32.71 51.45 14.88
CA LYS A 560 -33.09 50.16 15.48
C LYS A 560 -32.84 48.99 14.52
N ARG A 561 -33.15 49.15 13.22
CA ARG A 561 -32.80 48.16 12.18
C ARG A 561 -31.29 47.99 12.03
N VAL A 562 -30.53 49.08 12.01
CA VAL A 562 -29.06 49.03 11.95
C VAL A 562 -28.48 48.39 13.22
N SER A 563 -28.98 48.72 14.41
CA SER A 563 -28.55 48.12 15.67
C SER A 563 -28.84 46.62 15.73
N TYR A 564 -30.03 46.20 15.30
CA TYR A 564 -30.37 44.79 15.16
C TYR A 564 -29.48 44.09 14.14
N HIS A 565 -29.18 44.73 13.01
CA HIS A 565 -28.28 44.18 12.00
C HIS A 565 -26.85 44.07 12.51
N VAL A 566 -26.35 45.05 13.26
CA VAL A 566 -25.05 45.03 13.93
C VAL A 566 -24.99 43.90 14.97
N GLU A 567 -26.05 43.71 15.77
CA GLU A 567 -26.12 42.62 16.75
C GLU A 567 -26.19 41.25 16.08
N LEU A 568 -26.95 41.11 15.00
CA LEU A 568 -27.01 39.90 14.19
C LEU A 568 -25.64 39.60 13.55
N VAL A 569 -24.98 40.61 13.01
CA VAL A 569 -23.63 40.52 12.44
C VAL A 569 -22.62 40.15 13.53
N LEU A 570 -22.69 40.72 14.74
CA LEU A 570 -21.83 40.36 15.87
C LEU A 570 -22.02 38.91 16.31
N ARG A 571 -23.26 38.44 16.48
CA ARG A 571 -23.55 37.05 16.88
C ARG A 571 -23.10 36.06 15.81
N ARG A 572 -23.36 36.38 14.53
CA ARG A 572 -22.87 35.59 13.40
C ARG A 572 -21.34 35.58 13.39
N PHE A 573 -20.71 36.74 13.55
CA PHE A 573 -19.26 36.88 13.57
C PHE A 573 -18.62 36.04 14.69
N ASP A 574 -19.19 36.01 15.90
CA ASP A 574 -18.66 35.18 17.00
C ASP A 574 -18.73 33.68 16.66
N ALA A 575 -19.84 33.21 16.08
CA ALA A 575 -20.00 31.83 15.64
C ALA A 575 -19.02 31.49 14.49
N TYR A 576 -18.87 32.40 13.54
CA TYR A 576 -17.94 32.26 12.42
C TYR A 576 -16.47 32.31 12.87
N GLU A 577 -16.10 33.22 13.78
CA GLU A 577 -14.77 33.30 14.37
C GLU A 577 -14.43 31.98 15.06
N LYS A 578 -15.34 31.46 15.90
CA LYS A 578 -15.18 30.16 16.56
C LYS A 578 -15.02 29.03 15.54
N ALA A 579 -15.89 28.96 14.53
CA ALA A 579 -15.83 27.93 13.48
C ALA A 579 -14.53 28.02 12.66
N PHE A 580 -14.10 29.24 12.31
CA PHE A 580 -12.89 29.50 11.56
C PHE A 580 -11.64 29.12 12.35
N PHE A 581 -11.53 29.51 13.62
CA PHE A 581 -10.40 29.11 14.46
C PHE A 581 -10.44 27.61 14.81
N ALA A 582 -11.61 27.01 14.94
CA ALA A 582 -11.75 25.56 15.05
C ALA A 582 -11.23 24.87 13.77
N HIS A 583 -11.61 25.37 12.59
CA HIS A 583 -11.13 24.89 11.30
C HIS A 583 -9.61 25.05 11.17
N LEU A 584 -9.06 26.23 11.50
CA LEU A 584 -7.61 26.48 11.53
C LEU A 584 -6.89 25.56 12.50
N THR A 585 -7.45 25.34 13.69
CA THR A 585 -6.88 24.42 14.69
C THR A 585 -6.89 22.98 14.18
N GLN A 586 -7.98 22.55 13.53
CA GLN A 586 -8.08 21.25 12.88
C GLN A 586 -7.05 21.13 11.75
N ARG A 587 -6.90 22.15 10.90
CA ARG A 587 -5.90 22.20 9.82
C ARG A 587 -4.47 22.17 10.35
N LYS A 588 -4.16 22.90 11.42
CA LYS A 588 -2.87 22.82 12.11
C LYS A 588 -2.58 21.42 12.66
N ARG A 589 -3.57 20.77 13.27
CA ARG A 589 -3.44 19.37 13.71
C ARG A 589 -3.16 18.47 12.52
N GLN A 590 -3.90 18.63 11.43
CA GLN A 590 -3.72 17.89 10.19
C GLN A 590 -2.34 18.12 9.54
N ARG A 591 -1.78 19.33 9.56
CA ARG A 591 -0.46 19.66 9.03
C ARG A 591 0.67 18.88 9.69
N ASN A 592 0.54 18.72 11.01
CA ASN A 592 1.51 17.97 11.80
C ASN A 592 1.36 16.46 11.62
N THR A 593 0.30 15.99 10.98
CA THR A 593 0.13 14.57 10.70
C THR A 593 0.75 14.17 9.37
N PHE A 594 1.31 12.96 9.34
CA PHE A 594 1.90 12.35 8.18
C PHE A 594 0.85 12.09 7.08
N LEU A 595 1.31 12.14 5.83
CA LEU A 595 0.47 11.95 4.65
C LEU A 595 0.63 10.54 4.06
N VAL A 596 -0.47 9.83 3.90
CA VAL A 596 -0.51 8.57 3.15
C VAL A 596 -0.79 8.89 1.68
N TYR A 597 0.20 8.73 0.81
CA TYR A 597 0.12 9.07 -0.63
C TYR A 597 0.21 7.83 -1.54
N HIS A 598 0.56 6.67 -0.96
CA HIS A 598 0.70 5.40 -1.65
C HIS A 598 -0.20 4.33 -1.03
N PRO A 599 -0.91 3.50 -1.82
CA PRO A 599 -1.80 2.46 -1.30
C PRO A 599 -1.10 1.50 -0.31
N ALA A 600 0.15 1.12 -0.61
CA ALA A 600 0.97 0.28 0.27
C ALA A 600 1.08 0.83 1.71
N LEU A 601 1.11 2.16 1.88
CA LEU A 601 1.20 2.81 3.19
C LEU A 601 -0.14 2.77 3.94
N GLY A 602 -1.27 2.72 3.23
CA GLY A 602 -2.60 2.63 3.83
C GLY A 602 -2.84 1.29 4.55
N SER A 603 -2.12 0.24 4.18
CA SER A 603 -2.23 -1.07 4.83
C SER A 603 -1.38 -1.20 6.10
N PHE A 604 -0.66 -0.17 6.52
CA PHE A 604 0.26 -0.21 7.66
C PHE A 604 -0.39 0.34 8.94
N HIS A 605 -0.38 -0.44 10.03
CA HIS A 605 -0.98 -0.01 11.30
C HIS A 605 -0.02 0.82 12.16
N TYR A 606 0.16 2.10 11.83
CA TYR A 606 1.15 2.99 12.48
C TYR A 606 1.03 3.13 14.00
N ALA A 607 -0.19 3.25 14.53
CA ALA A 607 -0.39 3.41 15.97
C ALA A 607 0.01 2.15 16.76
N LYS A 608 -0.29 0.96 16.22
CA LYS A 608 0.09 -0.33 16.82
C LYS A 608 1.61 -0.52 16.71
N ALA A 609 2.19 -0.19 15.55
CA ALA A 609 3.64 -0.21 15.33
C ALA A 609 4.39 0.62 16.39
N LEU A 610 3.93 1.85 16.65
CA LEU A 610 4.57 2.74 17.63
C LEU A 610 4.36 2.31 19.08
N LYS A 611 3.16 1.80 19.42
CA LYS A 611 2.88 1.26 20.76
C LYS A 611 3.80 0.07 21.07
N ALA A 612 4.02 -0.79 20.08
CA ALA A 612 4.92 -1.93 20.19
C ALA A 612 6.41 -1.53 20.11
N GLY A 613 6.74 -0.26 19.85
CA GLY A 613 8.12 0.21 19.76
C GLY A 613 8.81 -0.16 18.44
N LEU A 614 8.07 -0.36 17.36
CA LEU A 614 8.53 -0.86 16.06
C LEU A 614 9.32 0.17 15.22
N MET A 615 10.23 0.89 15.86
CA MET A 615 11.30 1.61 15.16
C MET A 615 12.48 0.65 14.90
N PHE A 616 13.62 1.15 14.43
CA PHE A 616 14.84 0.39 14.16
C PHE A 616 15.22 -0.65 15.22
N ASP A 617 14.92 -0.37 16.50
CA ASP A 617 15.12 -1.28 17.65
C ASP A 617 14.39 -2.61 17.56
N HIS A 618 13.43 -2.75 16.64
CA HIS A 618 12.66 -3.97 16.51
C HIS A 618 13.36 -5.06 15.68
N TYR A 619 14.49 -4.73 15.03
CA TYR A 619 15.38 -5.66 14.31
C TYR A 619 14.66 -6.72 13.46
N GLY A 620 13.52 -6.37 12.86
CA GLY A 620 12.75 -7.28 12.01
C GLY A 620 11.74 -8.19 12.70
N ARG A 621 11.53 -8.05 14.01
CA ARG A 621 10.27 -8.52 14.58
C ARG A 621 9.13 -7.81 13.83
N ALA A 622 7.98 -8.44 13.71
CA ALA A 622 6.79 -7.81 13.15
C ALA A 622 5.73 -7.64 14.26
N ILE A 623 4.76 -6.74 14.10
CA ILE A 623 3.76 -6.49 15.17
C ILE A 623 3.09 -7.81 15.49
N ALA A 624 3.19 -8.37 16.71
CA ALA A 624 2.39 -9.55 17.05
C ALA A 624 0.94 -9.32 16.59
N LEU A 625 0.49 -10.08 15.59
CA LEU A 625 -0.91 -10.06 15.21
C LEU A 625 -1.64 -10.46 16.48
N ASP A 626 -2.76 -9.81 16.79
CA ASP A 626 -3.56 -10.29 17.92
C ASP A 626 -3.80 -11.77 17.65
N GLY A 627 -3.41 -12.63 18.58
CA GLY A 627 -3.37 -14.08 18.38
C GLY A 627 -4.78 -14.58 18.16
N VAL A 628 -5.25 -14.52 16.92
CA VAL A 628 -6.49 -15.18 16.53
C VAL A 628 -6.11 -16.64 16.33
N TRP A 629 -6.88 -17.54 16.94
CA TRP A 629 -6.59 -18.98 16.94
C TRP A 629 -6.30 -19.54 15.53
N TRP A 630 -6.97 -19.03 14.50
CA TRP A 630 -6.75 -19.46 13.10
C TRP A 630 -5.37 -19.07 12.57
N ALA A 631 -4.78 -17.95 13.02
CA ALA A 631 -3.44 -17.53 12.60
C ALA A 631 -2.37 -18.45 13.21
N THR A 632 -2.55 -18.86 14.47
CA THR A 632 -1.69 -19.84 15.14
C THR A 632 -1.82 -21.23 14.50
N LEU A 633 -3.06 -21.68 14.24
CA LEU A 633 -3.31 -22.93 13.54
C LEU A 633 -2.68 -22.93 12.13
N TYR A 634 -2.80 -21.81 11.40
CA TYR A 634 -2.22 -21.65 10.08
C TYR A 634 -0.69 -21.58 10.10
N GLU A 635 -0.10 -20.90 11.08
CA GLU A 635 1.35 -20.88 11.29
C GLU A 635 1.88 -22.29 11.59
N TRP A 636 1.20 -23.03 12.47
CA TRP A 636 1.52 -24.43 12.76
C TRP A 636 1.39 -25.32 11.52
N PHE A 637 0.30 -25.17 10.76
CA PHE A 637 0.08 -25.89 9.51
C PHE A 637 1.20 -25.60 8.49
N LEU A 638 1.54 -24.33 8.25
CA LEU A 638 2.62 -23.98 7.34
C LEU A 638 3.98 -24.50 7.81
N ARG A 639 4.27 -24.45 9.12
CA ARG A 639 5.50 -25.03 9.67
C ARG A 639 5.54 -26.54 9.47
N PHE A 640 4.45 -27.24 9.77
CA PHE A 640 4.35 -28.68 9.55
C PHE A 640 4.55 -29.02 8.08
N VAL A 641 3.84 -28.33 7.18
CA VAL A 641 3.93 -28.50 5.73
C VAL A 641 5.36 -28.27 5.23
N LEU A 642 6.00 -27.17 5.62
CA LEU A 642 7.37 -26.84 5.20
C LEU A 642 8.41 -27.80 5.75
N PHE A 643 8.30 -28.20 7.02
CA PHE A 643 9.16 -29.23 7.61
C PHE A 643 9.02 -30.55 6.86
N PHE A 644 7.78 -30.97 6.62
CA PHE A 644 7.48 -32.20 5.91
C PHE A 644 8.05 -32.15 4.47
N PHE A 645 7.90 -31.04 3.76
CA PHE A 645 8.50 -30.86 2.43
C PHE A 645 10.02 -30.88 2.47
N GLN A 646 10.65 -30.24 3.44
CA GLN A 646 12.10 -30.24 3.58
C GLN A 646 12.65 -31.67 3.73
N CYS A 647 11.94 -32.53 4.46
CA CYS A 647 12.29 -33.93 4.58
C CYS A 647 11.98 -34.70 3.29
N MET A 648 10.79 -34.55 2.72
CA MET A 648 10.31 -35.42 1.63
C MET A 648 10.87 -35.10 0.25
N VAL A 649 11.12 -33.82 -0.07
CA VAL A 649 11.56 -33.45 -1.43
C VAL A 649 12.87 -34.13 -1.84
N PRO A 650 13.94 -34.17 -1.02
CA PRO A 650 15.15 -34.92 -1.36
C PRO A 650 14.87 -36.40 -1.64
N PHE A 651 14.05 -37.06 -0.81
CA PHE A 651 13.67 -38.46 -1.02
C PHE A 651 12.86 -38.64 -2.30
N HIS A 652 11.89 -37.76 -2.56
CA HIS A 652 11.07 -37.81 -3.77
C HIS A 652 11.91 -37.66 -5.03
N VAL A 653 12.85 -36.70 -5.06
CA VAL A 653 13.79 -36.54 -6.18
C VAL A 653 14.69 -37.76 -6.36
N ALA A 654 15.24 -38.31 -5.27
CA ALA A 654 16.10 -39.49 -5.32
C ALA A 654 15.36 -40.72 -5.85
N VAL A 655 14.12 -40.93 -5.40
CA VAL A 655 13.26 -42.03 -5.83
C VAL A 655 12.93 -41.96 -7.32
N ILE A 656 12.61 -40.78 -7.83
CA ILE A 656 12.27 -40.61 -9.26
C ILE A 656 13.53 -40.80 -10.12
N LEU A 657 14.68 -40.28 -9.67
CA LEU A 657 15.95 -40.51 -10.35
C LEU A 657 16.29 -42.00 -10.39
N TYR A 658 16.05 -42.71 -9.29
CA TYR A 658 16.22 -44.16 -9.25
C TYR A 658 15.30 -44.86 -10.27
N CYS A 659 14.02 -44.48 -10.34
CA CYS A 659 13.09 -45.04 -11.33
C CYS A 659 13.54 -44.80 -12.78
N GLU A 660 14.05 -43.59 -13.09
CA GLU A 660 14.56 -43.28 -14.42
C GLU A 660 15.78 -44.15 -14.79
N LEU A 661 16.69 -44.36 -13.84
CA LEU A 661 17.94 -45.09 -14.08
C LEU A 661 17.78 -46.62 -14.11
N THR A 662 16.72 -47.16 -13.50
CA THR A 662 16.59 -48.62 -13.29
C THR A 662 15.50 -49.28 -14.11
N ILE A 663 14.48 -48.54 -14.54
CA ILE A 663 13.42 -49.08 -15.37
C ILE A 663 13.84 -48.85 -16.82
N GLU A 664 13.96 -49.90 -17.62
CA GLU A 664 14.21 -49.75 -19.06
C GLU A 664 13.04 -49.00 -19.72
N SER A 665 13.32 -48.20 -20.75
CA SER A 665 12.26 -47.53 -21.50
C SER A 665 11.65 -48.51 -22.50
N ASP A 666 10.39 -48.88 -22.29
CA ASP A 666 9.56 -49.61 -23.27
C ASP A 666 9.51 -48.91 -24.65
N ASP A 667 10.00 -47.67 -24.77
CA ASP A 667 10.08 -46.89 -26.00
C ASP A 667 11.19 -47.37 -26.98
N GLU A 668 12.20 -48.14 -26.53
CA GLU A 668 13.27 -48.61 -27.43
C GLU A 668 12.90 -49.86 -28.25
N GLU A 669 11.85 -50.61 -27.86
CA GLU A 669 11.45 -51.83 -28.58
C GLU A 669 10.48 -51.59 -29.75
N GLU A 670 9.73 -50.49 -29.76
CA GLU A 670 8.74 -50.20 -30.83
C GLU A 670 9.33 -49.50 -32.06
N GLU A 671 10.50 -48.85 -31.95
CA GLU A 671 11.10 -48.08 -33.06
C GLU A 671 12.08 -48.86 -33.94
N LYS A 672 12.36 -50.14 -33.64
CA LYS A 672 12.87 -51.04 -34.67
C LYS A 672 11.68 -51.51 -35.49
N PRO A 673 11.42 -50.98 -36.71
CA PRO A 673 10.51 -51.66 -37.60
C PRO A 673 11.02 -53.10 -37.68
N LYS A 674 10.22 -54.05 -37.21
CA LYS A 674 10.44 -55.46 -37.54
C LYS A 674 10.46 -55.44 -39.06
N GLY A 675 11.67 -55.48 -39.62
CA GLY A 675 11.90 -55.74 -41.03
C GLY A 675 11.33 -57.13 -41.26
N LYS A 676 10.01 -57.20 -41.48
CA LYS A 676 9.47 -58.14 -42.43
C LYS A 676 10.27 -57.85 -43.69
N LYS A 677 11.28 -58.68 -43.95
CA LYS A 677 11.61 -59.03 -45.32
C LYS A 677 10.26 -59.35 -45.94
N LEU A 678 9.70 -58.39 -46.69
CA LEU A 678 8.81 -58.77 -47.76
C LEU A 678 9.72 -59.57 -48.67
N ASP A 679 9.56 -60.90 -48.64
CA ASP A 679 9.93 -61.71 -49.79
C ASP A 679 9.06 -61.17 -50.94
N MET A 680 9.62 -60.26 -51.71
CA MET A 680 9.04 -59.85 -52.97
C MET A 680 9.21 -61.05 -53.91
N PRO A 681 8.14 -61.58 -54.50
CA PRO A 681 8.28 -62.53 -55.59
C PRO A 681 8.99 -61.82 -56.75
N ASP A 682 10.05 -62.43 -57.25
CA ASP A 682 10.73 -62.06 -58.50
C ASP A 682 9.78 -62.29 -59.68
N GLU A 683 8.80 -61.41 -59.89
CA GLU A 683 8.07 -61.37 -61.15
C GLU A 683 7.45 -59.97 -61.34
N GLN A 684 7.68 -59.42 -62.54
CA GLN A 684 7.21 -58.12 -63.07
C GLN A 684 8.15 -56.93 -62.87
N VAL A 685 9.36 -57.04 -63.45
CA VAL A 685 10.02 -55.90 -64.10
C VAL A 685 9.58 -55.90 -65.56
N GLY A 686 8.52 -55.15 -65.87
CA GLY A 686 8.06 -54.89 -67.22
C GLY A 686 6.96 -53.84 -67.17
N PHE A 687 7.10 -52.79 -67.98
CA PHE A 687 6.18 -51.67 -68.12
C PHE A 687 6.18 -50.65 -66.97
N PHE A 688 7.10 -49.68 -67.04
CA PHE A 688 6.77 -48.25 -67.02
C PHE A 688 8.06 -47.46 -67.28
N GLY A 689 8.39 -47.28 -68.55
CA GLY A 689 9.41 -46.37 -69.04
C GLY A 689 8.84 -45.65 -70.23
N ASP A 690 7.98 -44.66 -69.97
CA ASP A 690 7.64 -43.55 -70.87
C ASP A 690 6.71 -42.59 -70.11
N MET A 691 7.31 -41.60 -69.43
CA MET A 691 6.90 -40.20 -69.33
C MET A 691 7.51 -39.55 -68.08
N VAL A 692 8.21 -38.43 -68.34
CA VAL A 692 8.83 -37.43 -67.46
C VAL A 692 10.30 -37.66 -67.10
#